data_AF-A0A9D1ZRK4-F1
#
_entry.id   AF-A0A9D1ZRK4-F1
#
_cell.length_a   1.000
_cell.length_b   1.000
_cell.length_c   1.000
_cell.angle_alpha   90.00
_cell.angle_beta   90.00
_cell.angle_gamma   90.00
#
_symmetry.space_group_name_H-M   'P 1'
#
loop_
_entity.id
_entity.type
_entity.pdbx_description
1 polymer ?
#
loop_
_entity_poly.entity_id
_entity_poly.type
_entity_poly.pdbx_seq_one_letter_code
_entity_poly.pdbx_strand_id
1 'polypeptide(L)'
;MSESQSEFVRTPPHDDTAEQSVLGGMMLSKDAIADVVEVIGGGADFYKPAHEMIYEAIIHLYGHGEPADAITVADELTKRGELNRVGGAAYLHSLIAGVPTAANAGFYAEIVAERAMLRRLVEAGTKIVQLGYSGDGEAEALVNAAQAEIYGVSANNTKEDYVPLSEAMNSTVEEIEANGSRDGGIHGVPTGFIEFDELTAGLQAGQMIVIAARPAMGKALALDTPIPTPTGWTTMGDIRVGDTVLGADGHPTTVTNATDVMTGRPCFKVIFDDRTEIIADAEHQWLTETRASRRARSSALVGSGGGRVRTSVGAQVRTTAEIRETVRCATADRRANHSIANTRPLQLPEADLLVAPYTLGIWLGDDSTALAPSAESLHTLGVLNNKHIPMQYLRASEAQRRALLAGLLDSDGTVTNAGCIQFTVTNRQLAYDTQELALSLGYRTGMATKKVKGSSEATSTAYKLTFSSSDSVFALFRKNQMHRDRDARPTAKRSSRYIVAVEPVDSVPVRCIEVDNEQHLFLASRAFVPTHNSTFALDIARSAAIKHGMTTVFFSLEMGRNEIAMKILSAEAGINLSDLRKGKLDDDQWAKIATAMGKMDSAPLFIDDSPNMTLMEIRAKARRLKQKNNLKLIVLDYLQLMSSGKKVESRQQEVSEFSRALKLMAKELEVPLIALSQLNRGSEQRTDKKPQVSDLRESGCLTADTRVLRSDTGAETTMGELFEQGSQDVPVWSLGDDMRFVERHLTHVFSTGVKPVYRLTLASGKTLRATANHPFFTYTGWKGLGELTVGDRLGVPRHVNGPSARTHWSDEQVILLAHMIGDGSALARQPIRYASIDEENLSIVAESAYRQFGIESVRDTHEAARCTSLRLRSPEKLTHGKRNPLAAWLDDLGLFDKRSWEKFIPDQVFALPKQQIALFIRHLWATDGSVTVNKNGRSGRIYYASTSRVMLDQLSLLLLRFGINSRVRGTTIKGEYRQGYSLDISGRDEQLRFLREISVYGERAKSCEKLLAAITAEGVRSNTNVDTAPVQVWDDVKKILSEKGMTHREFQAAMGSKYCGSAYYKSAPSRSRLAKVASVLDAAELDMLAVNDLFWDTVTSIEYEGEEEVFDATVLGNHNFIANGITVHNSIEQDADMVILLHREDYYEKESTRAGEADVIVAKHRNGPTKTIAVAFQGHYSRFANMVHDSYTGTETF
;
A
#
# COMPACT_ATOMS: atom_id res chain seq x y z
N MET A 1 49.59 41.52 43.40
CA MET A 1 50.10 41.15 42.06
C MET A 1 49.28 39.99 41.58
N SER A 2 48.79 40.10 40.35
CA SER A 2 47.73 39.29 39.71
C SER A 2 48.15 37.85 39.46
N GLU A 3 47.38 36.88 39.97
CA GLU A 3 47.32 35.56 39.35
C GLU A 3 46.29 35.60 38.23
N SER A 4 46.80 35.55 37.00
CA SER A 4 46.05 35.54 35.75
C SER A 4 45.12 34.33 35.68
N GLN A 5 43.84 34.59 35.43
CA GLN A 5 42.92 33.61 34.85
C GLN A 5 43.51 33.10 33.51
N SER A 6 44.02 31.88 33.47
CA SER A 6 44.17 31.16 32.20
C SER A 6 42.81 30.58 31.82
N GLU A 7 42.11 31.24 30.90
CA GLU A 7 41.04 30.63 30.13
C GLU A 7 41.54 29.28 29.59
N PHE A 8 41.01 28.16 30.10
CA PHE A 8 41.23 26.85 29.49
C PHE A 8 40.57 26.86 28.12
N VAL A 9 41.34 27.13 27.07
CA VAL A 9 40.94 26.88 25.69
C VAL A 9 40.67 25.37 25.59
N ARG A 10 39.39 24.99 25.50
CA ARG A 10 38.98 23.58 25.31
C ARG A 10 39.28 23.18 23.87
N THR A 11 40.46 22.64 23.62
CA THR A 11 40.79 21.99 22.35
C THR A 11 40.06 20.65 22.24
N PRO A 12 39.45 20.31 21.08
CA PRO A 12 38.87 18.99 20.86
C PRO A 12 39.91 17.87 21.04
N PRO A 13 39.55 16.68 21.55
CA PRO A 13 40.48 15.55 21.70
C PRO A 13 41.20 15.17 20.39
N HIS A 14 42.52 15.21 20.36
CA HIS A 14 43.33 14.83 19.20
C HIS A 14 44.71 14.35 19.63
N ASP A 15 45.42 13.65 18.73
CA ASP A 15 46.82 13.27 18.92
C ASP A 15 47.58 13.40 17.59
N ASP A 16 48.24 14.54 17.42
CA ASP A 16 48.95 14.87 16.20
C ASP A 16 50.08 13.88 15.88
N THR A 17 50.75 13.36 16.92
CA THR A 17 51.86 12.43 16.78
C THR A 17 51.40 11.05 16.31
N ALA A 18 50.25 10.59 16.82
CA ALA A 18 49.63 9.35 16.36
C ALA A 18 49.17 9.49 14.90
N GLU A 19 48.48 10.58 14.54
CA GLU A 19 48.03 10.82 13.16
C GLU A 19 49.21 10.84 12.17
N GLN A 20 50.32 11.51 12.51
CA GLN A 20 51.51 11.54 11.68
C GLN A 20 52.15 10.14 11.53
N SER A 21 52.17 9.36 12.62
CA SER A 21 52.72 8.00 12.63
C SER A 21 51.87 7.01 11.83
N VAL A 22 50.54 7.18 11.82
CA VAL A 22 49.63 6.39 10.98
C VAL A 22 49.90 6.67 9.50
N LEU A 23 49.82 7.93 9.07
CA LEU A 23 49.99 8.28 7.65
C LEU A 23 51.39 7.95 7.13
N GLY A 24 52.42 8.21 7.93
CA GLY A 24 53.79 7.84 7.57
C GLY A 24 54.00 6.32 7.53
N GLY A 25 53.36 5.55 8.43
CA GLY A 25 53.39 4.09 8.44
C GLY A 25 52.72 3.48 7.20
N MET A 26 51.56 4.03 6.82
CA MET A 26 50.84 3.67 5.60
C MET A 26 51.67 3.93 4.34
N MET A 27 52.42 5.04 4.28
CA MET A 27 53.31 5.35 3.14
C MET A 27 54.62 4.53 3.12
N LEU A 28 54.95 3.84 4.22
CA LEU A 28 56.14 2.99 4.34
C LEU A 28 55.86 1.52 4.01
N SER A 29 54.67 1.03 4.30
CA SER A 29 54.30 -0.38 4.10
C SER A 29 52.86 -0.54 3.66
N LYS A 30 52.64 -1.38 2.65
CA LYS A 30 51.30 -1.76 2.19
C LYS A 30 50.53 -2.51 3.27
N ASP A 31 51.19 -3.35 4.08
CA ASP A 31 50.54 -4.12 5.14
C ASP A 31 50.00 -3.18 6.24
N ALA A 32 50.71 -2.08 6.51
CA ALA A 32 50.25 -1.06 7.45
C ALA A 32 48.98 -0.33 6.96
N ILE A 33 48.74 -0.25 5.65
CA ILE A 33 47.49 0.30 5.10
C ILE A 33 46.32 -0.60 5.47
N ALA A 34 46.48 -1.93 5.33
CA ALA A 34 45.43 -2.89 5.67
C ALA A 34 45.07 -2.82 7.17
N ASP A 35 46.07 -2.85 8.05
CA ASP A 35 45.87 -2.78 9.51
C ASP A 35 45.18 -1.47 9.96
N VAL A 36 45.44 -0.36 9.28
CA VAL A 36 44.87 0.95 9.62
C VAL A 36 43.42 1.07 9.13
N VAL A 37 43.09 0.54 7.95
CA VAL A 37 41.74 0.59 7.38
C VAL A 37 40.74 -0.21 8.24
N GLU A 38 41.17 -1.28 8.90
CA GLU A 38 40.31 -2.03 9.83
C GLU A 38 39.87 -1.21 11.05
N VAL A 39 40.64 -0.17 11.41
CA VAL A 39 40.44 0.62 12.65
C VAL A 39 39.86 2.01 12.37
N ILE A 40 40.29 2.66 11.28
CA ILE A 40 39.86 4.03 10.92
C ILE A 40 38.76 3.98 9.85
N GLY A 41 37.56 4.47 10.20
CA GLY A 41 36.38 4.37 9.35
C GLY A 41 36.33 5.36 8.17
N GLY A 42 37.25 6.32 8.11
CA GLY A 42 37.37 7.30 7.02
C GLY A 42 38.25 8.51 7.36
N GLY A 43 38.52 9.38 6.39
CA GLY A 43 39.39 10.56 6.58
C GLY A 43 38.93 11.52 7.69
N ALA A 44 37.63 11.55 8.01
CA ALA A 44 37.05 12.40 9.06
C ALA A 44 37.47 12.03 10.50
N ASP A 45 38.07 10.85 10.71
CA ASP A 45 38.63 10.46 12.01
C ASP A 45 39.96 11.19 12.31
N PHE A 46 40.59 11.84 11.33
CA PHE A 46 41.73 12.71 11.54
C PHE A 46 41.30 14.12 11.98
N TYR A 47 41.99 14.70 12.97
CA TYR A 47 41.70 16.04 13.45
C TYR A 47 42.17 17.12 12.47
N LYS A 48 43.30 16.90 11.80
CA LYS A 48 43.84 17.85 10.83
C LYS A 48 43.26 17.61 9.44
N PRO A 49 42.67 18.63 8.78
CA PRO A 49 42.21 18.51 7.40
C PRO A 49 43.31 18.10 6.42
N ALA A 50 44.56 18.46 6.71
CA ALA A 50 45.72 18.01 5.94
C ALA A 50 45.90 16.49 5.99
N HIS A 51 45.67 15.88 7.15
CA HIS A 51 45.81 14.44 7.36
C HIS A 51 44.64 13.66 6.74
N GLU A 52 43.42 14.20 6.82
CA GLU A 52 42.25 13.69 6.10
C GLU A 52 42.52 13.60 4.58
N MET A 53 42.97 14.69 3.95
CA MET A 53 43.28 14.70 2.51
C MET A 53 44.39 13.69 2.14
N ILE A 54 45.42 13.55 2.98
CA ILE A 54 46.50 12.57 2.76
C ILE A 54 45.96 11.14 2.88
N TYR A 55 45.14 10.85 3.90
CA TYR A 55 44.51 9.54 4.08
C TYR A 55 43.65 9.15 2.87
N GLU A 56 42.78 10.05 2.41
CA GLU A 56 41.91 9.82 1.24
C GLU A 56 42.71 9.60 -0.05
N ALA A 57 43.86 10.27 -0.21
CA ALA A 57 44.76 10.02 -1.34
C ALA A 57 45.42 8.62 -1.24
N ILE A 58 45.84 8.19 -0.05
CA ILE A 58 46.42 6.87 0.20
C ILE A 58 45.38 5.76 -0.08
N ILE A 59 44.15 5.90 0.45
CA ILE A 59 43.08 4.91 0.25
C ILE A 59 42.67 4.83 -1.22
N HIS A 60 42.60 5.96 -1.92
CA HIS A 60 42.31 5.96 -3.35
C HIS A 60 43.36 5.18 -4.17
N LEU A 61 44.65 5.44 -3.93
CA LEU A 61 45.74 4.72 -4.60
C LEU A 61 45.70 3.22 -4.27
N TYR A 62 45.49 2.88 -2.99
CA TYR A 62 45.38 1.51 -2.53
C TYR A 62 44.20 0.76 -3.18
N GLY A 63 43.03 1.41 -3.28
CA GLY A 63 41.83 0.86 -3.93
C GLY A 63 41.98 0.63 -5.44
N HIS A 64 42.87 1.38 -6.10
CA HIS A 64 43.22 1.18 -7.52
C HIS A 64 44.38 0.20 -7.72
N GLY A 65 44.90 -0.40 -6.64
CA GLY A 65 46.03 -1.32 -6.68
C GLY A 65 47.39 -0.64 -6.96
N GLU A 66 47.47 0.68 -6.86
CA GLU A 66 48.70 1.45 -7.02
C GLU A 66 49.47 1.52 -5.69
N PRO A 67 50.82 1.55 -5.71
CA PRO A 67 51.60 1.71 -4.48
C PRO A 67 51.37 3.12 -3.91
N ALA A 68 51.03 3.22 -2.64
CA ALA A 68 50.85 4.49 -1.94
C ALA A 68 52.14 4.86 -1.17
N ASP A 69 53.11 5.47 -1.85
CA ASP A 69 54.33 6.02 -1.27
C ASP A 69 54.33 7.56 -1.35
N ALA A 70 55.30 8.23 -0.73
CA ALA A 70 55.32 9.70 -0.73
C ALA A 70 55.35 10.34 -2.13
N ILE A 71 55.82 9.64 -3.16
CA ILE A 71 55.89 10.16 -4.54
C ILE A 71 54.51 10.02 -5.19
N THR A 72 53.90 8.84 -5.12
CA THR A 72 52.59 8.58 -5.74
C THR A 72 51.47 9.35 -5.02
N VAL A 73 51.53 9.46 -3.70
CA VAL A 73 50.61 10.29 -2.92
C VAL A 73 50.78 11.77 -3.27
N ALA A 74 52.00 12.26 -3.49
CA ALA A 74 52.24 13.63 -3.94
C ALA A 74 51.67 13.90 -5.34
N ASP A 75 51.82 12.95 -6.28
CA ASP A 75 51.26 13.04 -7.63
C ASP A 75 49.72 13.07 -7.58
N GLU A 76 49.11 12.20 -6.79
CA GLU A 76 47.66 12.14 -6.61
C GLU A 76 47.11 13.43 -5.99
N LEU A 77 47.74 13.94 -4.94
CA LEU A 77 47.38 15.23 -4.35
C LEU A 77 47.63 16.41 -5.30
N THR A 78 48.56 16.29 -6.25
CA THR A 78 48.77 17.30 -7.30
C THR A 78 47.64 17.29 -8.32
N LYS A 79 47.21 16.10 -8.78
CA LYS A 79 46.05 15.93 -9.67
C LYS A 79 44.77 16.51 -9.07
N ARG A 80 44.60 16.36 -7.75
CA ARG A 80 43.47 16.92 -6.99
C ARG A 80 43.59 18.43 -6.69
N GLY A 81 44.76 19.03 -6.91
CA GLY A 81 45.03 20.43 -6.55
C GLY A 81 45.17 20.67 -5.03
N GLU A 82 45.46 19.63 -4.26
CA GLU A 82 45.48 19.63 -2.78
C GLU A 82 46.90 19.63 -2.20
N LEU A 83 47.94 19.35 -3.01
CA LEU A 83 49.33 19.23 -2.53
C LEU A 83 49.81 20.44 -1.72
N ASN A 84 49.47 21.66 -2.14
CA ASN A 84 49.83 22.88 -1.42
C ASN A 84 49.08 23.02 -0.08
N ARG A 85 47.87 22.48 0.02
CA ARG A 85 47.02 22.55 1.23
C ARG A 85 47.50 21.59 2.32
N VAL A 86 48.17 20.50 1.94
CA VAL A 86 48.72 19.53 2.89
C VAL A 86 50.15 19.85 3.36
N GLY A 87 50.76 20.96 2.88
CA GLY A 87 52.13 21.35 3.25
C GLY A 87 53.22 20.97 2.23
N GLY A 88 52.83 20.53 1.02
CA GLY A 88 53.74 20.18 -0.06
C GLY A 88 54.42 18.82 0.11
N ALA A 89 55.17 18.39 -0.92
CA ALA A 89 55.86 17.09 -0.92
C ALA A 89 56.85 16.93 0.24
N ALA A 90 57.44 18.03 0.72
CA ALA A 90 58.34 18.02 1.88
C ALA A 90 57.63 17.56 3.18
N TYR A 91 56.33 17.85 3.33
CA TYR A 91 55.57 17.40 4.50
C TYR A 91 55.37 15.88 4.48
N LEU A 92 55.05 15.28 3.33
CA LEU A 92 54.89 13.83 3.19
C LEU A 92 56.17 13.07 3.57
N HIS A 93 57.33 13.58 3.16
CA HIS A 93 58.62 13.01 3.58
C HIS A 93 58.89 13.17 5.08
N SER A 94 58.40 14.26 5.71
CA SER A 94 58.51 14.43 7.16
C SER A 94 57.64 13.44 7.94
N LEU A 95 56.46 13.07 7.41
CA LEU A 95 55.59 12.04 7.98
C LEU A 95 56.29 10.68 7.98
N ILE A 96 56.91 10.31 6.86
CA ILE A 96 57.70 9.07 6.75
C ILE A 96 58.88 9.07 7.74
N ALA A 97 59.62 10.18 7.82
CA ALA A 97 60.78 10.29 8.70
C ALA A 97 60.42 10.25 10.20
N GLY A 98 59.18 10.62 10.54
CA GLY A 98 58.66 10.63 11.92
C GLY A 98 58.23 9.26 12.44
N VAL A 99 58.11 8.24 11.59
CA VAL A 99 57.57 6.92 11.98
C VAL A 99 58.68 6.03 12.55
N PRO A 100 58.56 5.57 13.81
CA PRO A 100 59.56 4.68 14.39
C PRO A 100 59.58 3.29 13.75
N THR A 101 58.40 2.70 13.51
CA THR A 101 58.21 1.41 12.83
C THR A 101 56.85 1.39 12.12
N ALA A 102 56.79 0.86 10.88
CA ALA A 102 55.52 0.73 10.16
C ALA A 102 54.61 -0.36 10.78
N ALA A 103 55.19 -1.35 11.46
CA ALA A 103 54.46 -2.44 12.11
C ALA A 103 53.54 -1.99 13.27
N ASN A 104 53.75 -0.79 13.80
CA ASN A 104 52.91 -0.25 14.89
C ASN A 104 51.81 0.69 14.38
N ALA A 105 51.61 0.80 13.06
CA ALA A 105 50.62 1.72 12.48
C ALA A 105 49.19 1.42 12.98
N GLY A 106 48.80 0.15 13.11
CA GLY A 106 47.51 -0.26 13.67
C GLY A 106 47.31 0.21 15.12
N PHE A 107 48.35 0.13 15.96
CA PHE A 107 48.27 0.64 17.34
C PHE A 107 48.08 2.16 17.40
N TYR A 108 48.76 2.92 16.53
CA TYR A 108 48.55 4.37 16.46
C TYR A 108 47.16 4.71 15.87
N ALA A 109 46.63 3.87 14.98
CA ALA A 109 45.28 4.02 14.45
C ALA A 109 44.20 3.86 15.53
N GLU A 110 44.39 2.94 16.49
CA GLU A 110 43.50 2.81 17.66
C GLU A 110 43.45 4.11 18.48
N ILE A 111 44.61 4.77 18.67
CA ILE A 111 44.68 6.05 19.37
C ILE A 111 43.91 7.14 18.58
N VAL A 112 44.09 7.21 17.27
CA VAL A 112 43.37 8.19 16.42
C VAL A 112 41.86 7.94 16.47
N ALA A 113 41.42 6.69 16.35
CA ALA A 113 40.01 6.30 16.43
C ALA A 113 39.40 6.62 17.81
N GLU A 114 40.12 6.37 18.91
CA GLU A 114 39.67 6.74 20.26
C GLU A 114 39.50 8.25 20.40
N ARG A 115 40.46 9.05 19.91
CA ARG A 115 40.35 10.51 19.92
C ARG A 115 39.21 11.01 19.04
N ALA A 116 38.96 10.40 17.88
CA ALA A 116 37.84 10.72 17.02
C ALA A 116 36.48 10.42 17.68
N MET A 117 36.37 9.28 18.38
CA MET A 117 35.18 8.93 19.16
C MET A 117 34.91 9.96 20.27
N LEU A 118 35.94 10.38 20.99
CA LEU A 118 35.83 11.42 22.01
C LEU A 118 35.43 12.78 21.41
N ARG A 119 35.93 13.16 20.22
CA ARG A 119 35.47 14.38 19.52
C ARG A 119 34.00 14.30 19.13
N ARG A 120 33.57 13.20 18.53
CA ARG A 120 32.16 12.97 18.16
C ARG A 120 31.24 13.04 19.37
N LEU A 121 31.69 12.53 20.53
CA LEU A 121 30.95 12.65 21.79
C LEU A 121 30.81 14.12 22.25
N VAL A 122 31.86 14.94 22.11
CA VAL A 122 31.80 16.38 22.42
C VAL A 122 30.85 17.11 21.46
N GLU A 123 30.86 16.78 20.18
CA GLU A 123 29.97 17.36 19.18
C GLU A 123 28.49 17.01 19.44
N ALA A 124 28.21 15.72 19.68
CA ALA A 124 26.88 15.25 20.05
C ALA A 124 26.38 15.93 21.33
N GLY A 125 27.23 16.03 22.36
CA GLY A 125 26.91 16.76 23.59
C GLY A 125 26.58 18.24 23.34
N THR A 126 27.32 18.90 22.45
CA THR A 126 27.08 20.31 22.10
C THR A 126 25.76 20.50 21.37
N LYS A 127 25.43 19.61 20.42
CA LYS A 127 24.13 19.63 19.72
C LYS A 127 22.96 19.35 20.67
N ILE A 128 23.09 18.41 21.60
CA ILE A 128 22.05 18.11 22.60
C ILE A 128 21.80 19.32 23.49
N VAL A 129 22.86 20.03 23.90
CA VAL A 129 22.74 21.29 24.64
C VAL A 129 22.01 22.35 23.80
N GLN A 130 22.34 22.48 22.51
CA GLN A 130 21.65 23.40 21.60
C GLN A 130 20.15 23.06 21.44
N LEU A 131 19.81 21.77 21.27
CA LEU A 131 18.42 21.29 21.23
C LEU A 131 17.66 21.64 22.51
N GLY A 132 18.31 21.55 23.67
CA GLY A 132 17.72 21.94 24.95
C GLY A 132 17.42 23.44 25.08
N TYR A 133 18.24 24.31 24.45
CA TYR A 133 18.05 25.76 24.48
C TYR A 133 17.13 26.29 23.37
N SER A 134 16.98 25.57 22.24
CA SER A 134 16.16 26.03 21.11
C SER A 134 14.65 26.05 21.39
N GLY A 135 14.17 25.30 22.38
CA GLY A 135 12.84 25.47 22.99
C GLY A 135 11.60 25.17 22.13
N ASP A 136 11.74 24.94 20.82
CA ASP A 136 10.62 24.65 19.90
C ASP A 136 10.46 23.14 19.67
N GLY A 137 9.31 22.59 20.09
CA GLY A 137 8.91 21.19 19.85
C GLY A 137 8.32 20.49 21.08
N GLU A 138 7.64 19.36 20.87
CA GLU A 138 7.23 18.48 21.97
C GLU A 138 8.47 17.90 22.67
N ALA A 139 8.47 17.88 24.01
CA ALA A 139 9.61 17.41 24.80
C ALA A 139 10.05 15.98 24.43
N GLU A 140 9.11 15.14 23.98
CA GLU A 140 9.39 13.77 23.55
C GLU A 140 10.16 13.71 22.22
N ALA A 141 9.87 14.60 21.27
CA ALA A 141 10.61 14.72 20.01
C ALA A 141 12.05 15.21 20.23
N LEU A 142 12.24 16.15 21.16
CA LEU A 142 13.58 16.65 21.57
C LEU A 142 14.41 15.54 22.24
N VAL A 143 13.78 14.72 23.08
CA VAL A 143 14.45 13.55 23.69
C VAL A 143 14.82 12.52 22.64
N ASN A 144 13.95 12.25 21.66
CA ASN A 144 14.24 11.31 20.58
C ASN A 144 15.38 11.82 19.67
N ALA A 145 15.42 13.11 19.35
CA ALA A 145 16.52 13.73 18.60
C ALA A 145 17.85 13.67 19.38
N ALA A 146 17.82 13.93 20.68
CA ALA A 146 18.99 13.79 21.54
C ALA A 146 19.48 12.34 21.63
N GLN A 147 18.57 11.35 21.68
CA GLN A 147 18.92 9.93 21.64
C GLN A 147 19.56 9.53 20.31
N ALA A 148 19.09 10.06 19.18
CA ALA A 148 19.67 9.80 17.87
C ALA A 148 21.11 10.33 17.75
N GLU A 149 21.38 11.54 18.27
CA GLU A 149 22.74 12.12 18.29
C GLU A 149 23.70 11.33 19.18
N ILE A 150 23.27 10.83 20.35
CA ILE A 150 24.11 9.95 21.20
C ILE A 150 24.40 8.62 20.49
N TYR A 151 23.42 8.06 19.80
CA TYR A 151 23.58 6.78 19.11
C TYR A 151 24.55 6.87 17.93
N GLY A 152 24.53 7.98 17.19
CA GLY A 152 25.47 8.24 16.09
C GLY A 152 26.95 8.18 16.49
N VAL A 153 27.26 8.46 17.77
CA VAL A 153 28.64 8.36 18.31
C VAL A 153 29.14 6.90 18.34
N SER A 154 28.24 5.93 18.49
CA SER A 154 28.57 4.50 18.67
C SER A 154 28.44 3.66 17.39
N ALA A 155 27.80 4.17 16.34
CA ALA A 155 27.33 3.36 15.20
C ALA A 155 28.38 3.07 14.10
N ASN A 156 29.57 3.67 14.16
CA ASN A 156 30.59 3.52 13.11
C ASN A 156 31.56 2.34 13.27
N ASN A 157 31.34 1.41 14.20
CA ASN A 157 31.95 0.08 14.10
C ASN A 157 31.16 -0.80 13.12
N THR A 158 30.98 -0.29 11.89
CA THR A 158 30.58 -1.09 10.74
C THR A 158 31.69 -2.10 10.47
N LYS A 159 31.55 -3.31 11.01
CA LYS A 159 32.20 -4.50 10.46
C LYS A 159 31.89 -4.54 8.95
N GLU A 160 32.91 -4.63 8.12
CA GLU A 160 32.80 -4.67 6.67
C GLU A 160 31.89 -5.80 6.16
N ASP A 161 31.23 -5.55 5.02
CA ASP A 161 30.21 -6.38 4.35
C ASP A 161 30.73 -7.69 3.73
N TYR A 162 32.03 -8.02 3.88
CA TYR A 162 32.63 -9.21 3.27
C TYR A 162 33.39 -10.05 4.30
N VAL A 163 32.80 -11.19 4.67
CA VAL A 163 33.47 -12.22 5.46
C VAL A 163 34.15 -13.21 4.50
N PRO A 164 35.46 -13.51 4.64
CA PRO A 164 36.11 -14.55 3.87
C PRO A 164 35.34 -15.87 3.97
N LEU A 165 35.14 -16.58 2.86
CA LEU A 165 34.37 -17.82 2.85
C LEU A 165 34.89 -18.83 3.88
N SER A 166 36.21 -18.87 4.15
CA SER A 166 36.80 -19.71 5.19
C SER A 166 36.29 -19.40 6.60
N GLU A 167 36.04 -18.14 6.92
CA GLU A 167 35.53 -17.70 8.23
C GLU A 167 34.01 -17.93 8.33
N ALA A 168 33.27 -17.66 7.25
CA ALA A 168 31.86 -18.05 7.14
C ALA A 168 31.66 -19.57 7.23
N MET A 169 32.56 -20.35 6.61
CA MET A 169 32.54 -21.81 6.67
C MET A 169 32.83 -22.34 8.07
N ASN A 170 33.73 -21.73 8.84
CA ASN A 170 33.96 -22.13 10.24
C ASN A 170 32.68 -21.94 11.07
N SER A 171 32.00 -20.80 10.93
CA SER A 171 30.72 -20.58 11.60
C SER A 171 29.62 -21.55 11.13
N THR A 172 29.62 -21.92 9.85
CA THR A 172 28.67 -22.89 9.29
C THR A 172 28.95 -24.31 9.78
N VAL A 173 30.22 -24.70 9.91
CA VAL A 173 30.64 -25.99 10.46
C VAL A 173 30.31 -26.07 11.94
N GLU A 174 30.55 -25.01 12.71
CA GLU A 174 30.13 -24.91 14.12
C GLU A 174 28.61 -25.04 14.28
N GLU A 175 27.82 -24.42 13.39
CA GLU A 175 26.36 -24.62 13.34
C GLU A 175 26.00 -26.07 12.98
N ILE A 176 26.67 -26.71 12.01
CA ILE A 176 26.43 -28.11 11.64
C ILE A 176 26.79 -29.06 12.80
N GLU A 177 27.88 -28.82 13.53
CA GLU A 177 28.28 -29.61 14.69
C GLU A 177 27.34 -29.41 15.88
N ALA A 178 26.87 -28.17 16.11
CA ALA A 178 25.82 -27.87 17.09
C ALA A 178 24.48 -28.54 16.72
N ASN A 179 24.22 -28.74 15.42
CA ASN A 179 23.04 -29.42 14.90
C ASN A 179 23.15 -30.95 15.01
N GLY A 180 24.34 -31.52 14.76
CA GLY A 180 24.58 -32.97 14.85
C GLY A 180 24.65 -33.53 16.27
N SER A 181 24.86 -32.67 17.28
CA SER A 181 24.97 -33.03 18.69
C SER A 181 23.63 -33.02 19.45
N ARG A 182 22.51 -32.66 18.80
CA ARG A 182 21.15 -32.66 19.38
C ARG A 182 20.29 -33.72 18.69
N ASP A 183 20.08 -34.84 19.37
CA ASP A 183 19.21 -35.93 18.92
C ASP A 183 17.77 -35.40 18.68
N GLY A 184 17.37 -35.24 17.41
CA GLY A 184 16.01 -34.88 16.98
C GLY A 184 15.49 -33.47 17.32
N GLY A 185 16.34 -32.48 17.58
CA GLY A 185 15.93 -31.15 18.04
C GLY A 185 15.50 -30.16 16.94
N ILE A 186 14.34 -29.51 17.11
CA ILE A 186 13.90 -28.34 16.33
C ILE A 186 14.96 -27.21 16.44
N HIS A 187 15.44 -26.68 15.31
CA HIS A 187 16.51 -25.66 15.27
C HIS A 187 16.00 -24.22 15.44
N GLY A 188 14.80 -23.93 14.91
CA GLY A 188 14.13 -22.63 15.00
C GLY A 188 13.20 -22.50 16.22
N VAL A 189 12.39 -21.46 16.25
CA VAL A 189 11.34 -21.28 17.27
C VAL A 189 10.22 -22.32 17.01
N PRO A 190 9.95 -23.23 17.95
CA PRO A 190 8.94 -24.27 17.79
C PRO A 190 7.53 -23.68 17.81
N THR A 191 6.71 -24.07 16.85
CA THR A 191 5.32 -23.62 16.74
C THR A 191 4.36 -24.39 17.65
N GLY A 192 4.76 -25.61 18.07
CA GLY A 192 3.93 -26.50 18.87
C GLY A 192 3.02 -27.41 18.05
N PHE A 193 3.09 -27.32 16.72
CA PHE A 193 2.45 -28.23 15.78
C PHE A 193 3.49 -29.18 15.20
N ILE A 194 3.39 -30.48 15.51
CA ILE A 194 4.46 -31.47 15.26
C ILE A 194 4.77 -31.55 13.76
N GLU A 195 3.76 -31.77 12.93
CA GLU A 195 3.94 -31.85 11.46
C GLU A 195 4.44 -30.54 10.85
N PHE A 196 4.12 -29.40 11.47
CA PHE A 196 4.60 -28.09 11.00
C PHE A 196 6.06 -27.88 11.36
N ASP A 197 6.45 -28.25 12.59
CA ASP A 197 7.83 -28.17 13.06
C ASP A 197 8.73 -29.19 12.36
N GLU A 198 8.22 -30.36 11.98
CA GLU A 198 8.92 -31.33 11.10
C GLU A 198 9.14 -30.78 9.69
N LEU A 199 8.15 -30.05 9.14
CA LEU A 199 8.25 -29.44 7.82
C LEU A 199 9.23 -28.26 7.78
N THR A 200 9.25 -27.45 8.85
CA THR A 200 9.96 -26.16 8.89
C THR A 200 11.25 -26.18 9.71
N ALA A 201 11.50 -27.23 10.49
CA ALA A 201 12.49 -27.27 11.56
C ALA A 201 12.34 -26.12 12.57
N GLY A 202 11.10 -25.61 12.74
CA GLY A 202 10.77 -24.41 13.51
C GLY A 202 10.95 -23.11 12.73
N LEU A 203 10.48 -21.98 13.29
CA LEU A 203 10.59 -20.67 12.65
C LEU A 203 12.01 -20.12 12.77
N GLN A 204 12.65 -19.83 11.64
CA GLN A 204 14.07 -19.46 11.60
C GLN A 204 14.28 -17.96 11.85
N ALA A 205 15.46 -17.61 12.40
CA ALA A 205 15.87 -16.22 12.59
C ALA A 205 15.88 -15.45 11.25
N GLY A 206 15.47 -14.19 11.28
CA GLY A 206 15.43 -13.34 10.08
C GLY A 206 14.26 -13.58 9.12
N GLN A 207 13.38 -14.56 9.39
CA GLN A 207 12.20 -14.83 8.57
C GLN A 207 11.06 -13.85 8.85
N MET A 208 10.38 -13.44 7.80
CA MET A 208 9.05 -12.83 7.81
C MET A 208 8.03 -13.88 7.36
N ILE A 209 7.10 -14.18 8.26
CA ILE A 209 6.02 -15.14 8.07
C ILE A 209 4.71 -14.36 7.99
N VAL A 210 3.94 -14.57 6.93
CA VAL A 210 2.58 -14.02 6.81
C VAL A 210 1.58 -15.13 7.09
N ILE A 211 0.71 -14.93 8.06
CA ILE A 211 -0.41 -15.82 8.34
C ILE A 211 -1.68 -15.12 7.87
N ALA A 212 -2.39 -15.76 6.96
CA ALA A 212 -3.57 -15.18 6.35
C ALA A 212 -4.82 -16.04 6.54
N ALA A 213 -5.90 -15.38 6.91
CA ALA A 213 -7.21 -15.99 7.10
C ALA A 213 -8.30 -15.02 6.65
N ARG A 214 -9.50 -15.54 6.33
CA ARG A 214 -10.63 -14.67 5.99
C ARG A 214 -11.25 -14.00 7.23
N PRO A 215 -11.80 -12.77 7.11
CA PRO A 215 -12.53 -12.12 8.19
C PRO A 215 -13.82 -12.84 8.59
N ALA A 216 -14.11 -12.86 9.89
CA ALA A 216 -15.43 -13.11 10.49
C ALA A 216 -16.23 -14.34 10.00
N MET A 217 -15.89 -15.51 10.56
CA MET A 217 -16.89 -16.53 10.87
C MET A 217 -17.80 -16.03 12.04
N GLY A 218 -18.92 -15.32 11.81
CA GLY A 218 -19.93 -15.06 12.88
C GLY A 218 -20.68 -13.71 13.00
N LYS A 219 -21.18 -13.08 11.92
CA LYS A 219 -21.96 -11.80 11.98
C LYS A 219 -23.38 -11.85 11.38
N ALA A 220 -24.03 -13.02 11.34
CA ALA A 220 -25.29 -13.16 10.60
C ALA A 220 -26.52 -12.66 11.39
N LEU A 221 -27.37 -11.85 10.74
CA LEU A 221 -28.64 -11.34 11.28
C LEU A 221 -29.81 -11.75 10.40
N ALA A 222 -31.03 -11.86 10.97
CA ALA A 222 -32.23 -12.18 10.20
C ALA A 222 -32.48 -11.15 9.09
N LEU A 223 -32.97 -11.60 7.92
CA LEU A 223 -33.16 -10.73 6.75
C LEU A 223 -34.10 -9.53 7.02
N ASP A 224 -35.08 -9.70 7.88
CA ASP A 224 -36.05 -8.66 8.25
C ASP A 224 -35.48 -7.65 9.27
N THR A 225 -34.24 -7.83 9.74
CA THR A 225 -33.59 -6.93 10.69
C THR A 225 -33.47 -5.52 10.09
N PRO A 226 -34.06 -4.48 10.71
CA PRO A 226 -33.96 -3.12 10.20
C PRO A 226 -32.53 -2.59 10.33
N ILE A 227 -31.98 -2.00 9.27
CA ILE A 227 -30.67 -1.37 9.24
C ILE A 227 -30.85 0.14 9.01
N PRO A 228 -30.34 0.99 9.91
CA PRO A 228 -30.46 2.44 9.77
C PRO A 228 -29.50 2.98 8.72
N THR A 229 -30.00 3.88 7.87
CA THR A 229 -29.23 4.56 6.82
C THR A 229 -29.27 6.08 7.04
N PRO A 230 -28.37 6.86 6.40
CA PRO A 230 -28.41 8.32 6.46
C PRO A 230 -29.73 8.93 5.95
N THR A 231 -30.46 8.21 5.10
CA THR A 231 -31.74 8.67 4.52
C THR A 231 -32.98 8.04 5.15
N GLY A 232 -32.83 7.03 6.02
CA GLY A 232 -33.94 6.36 6.67
C GLY A 232 -33.61 4.97 7.18
N TRP A 233 -34.28 3.96 6.62
CA TRP A 233 -34.18 2.56 7.02
C TRP A 233 -34.13 1.66 5.78
N THR A 234 -33.33 0.61 5.84
CA THR A 234 -33.38 -0.55 4.94
C THR A 234 -33.53 -1.83 5.79
N THR A 235 -33.54 -3.00 5.17
CA THR A 235 -33.52 -4.30 5.86
C THR A 235 -32.24 -5.05 5.52
N MET A 236 -31.85 -6.01 6.36
CA MET A 236 -30.70 -6.88 6.10
C MET A 236 -30.88 -7.71 4.81
N GLY A 237 -32.11 -7.98 4.37
CA GLY A 237 -32.41 -8.66 3.11
C GLY A 237 -32.26 -7.75 1.88
N ASP A 238 -32.66 -6.49 1.99
CA ASP A 238 -32.69 -5.55 0.87
C ASP A 238 -31.37 -4.83 0.64
N ILE A 239 -30.51 -4.76 1.66
CA ILE A 239 -29.20 -4.11 1.58
C ILE A 239 -28.30 -4.71 0.49
N ARG A 240 -27.58 -3.84 -0.22
CA ARG A 240 -26.67 -4.17 -1.31
C ARG A 240 -25.31 -3.53 -1.08
N VAL A 241 -24.30 -4.07 -1.75
CA VAL A 241 -22.96 -3.47 -1.78
C VAL A 241 -23.05 -2.08 -2.43
N GLY A 242 -22.43 -1.08 -1.81
CA GLY A 242 -22.52 0.32 -2.20
C GLY A 242 -23.59 1.12 -1.45
N ASP A 243 -24.51 0.48 -0.73
CA ASP A 243 -25.48 1.19 0.12
C ASP A 243 -24.76 1.84 1.31
N THR A 244 -25.21 3.04 1.72
CA THR A 244 -24.68 3.71 2.92
C THR A 244 -25.50 3.36 4.15
N VAL A 245 -24.84 2.85 5.19
CA VAL A 245 -25.42 2.59 6.52
C VAL A 245 -24.74 3.46 7.59
N LEU A 246 -25.10 3.30 8.85
CA LEU A 246 -24.53 4.06 9.97
C LEU A 246 -23.64 3.17 10.85
N GLY A 247 -22.45 3.66 11.18
CA GLY A 247 -21.45 3.01 12.04
C GLY A 247 -21.70 3.23 13.54
N ALA A 248 -21.04 2.45 14.39
CA ALA A 248 -21.20 2.50 15.86
C ALA A 248 -20.80 3.84 16.50
N ASP A 249 -19.91 4.57 15.83
CA ASP A 249 -19.43 5.90 16.16
C ASP A 249 -20.40 7.02 15.76
N GLY A 250 -21.45 6.69 15.00
CA GLY A 250 -22.49 7.61 14.55
C GLY A 250 -22.31 8.14 13.12
N HIS A 251 -21.19 7.86 12.45
CA HIS A 251 -20.93 8.35 11.08
C HIS A 251 -21.52 7.43 10.00
N PRO A 252 -21.88 7.98 8.82
CA PRO A 252 -22.17 7.18 7.63
C PRO A 252 -20.97 6.34 7.20
N THR A 253 -21.23 5.11 6.78
CA THR A 253 -20.23 4.12 6.34
C THR A 253 -20.83 3.33 5.17
N THR A 254 -20.03 2.96 4.19
CA THR A 254 -20.49 2.25 2.99
C THR A 254 -20.46 0.75 3.23
N VAL A 255 -21.50 0.05 2.77
CA VAL A 255 -21.54 -1.41 2.73
C VAL A 255 -20.59 -1.88 1.65
N THR A 256 -19.45 -2.43 2.06
CA THR A 256 -18.43 -2.97 1.15
C THR A 256 -18.76 -4.40 0.72
N ASN A 257 -19.56 -5.12 1.50
CA ASN A 257 -19.96 -6.49 1.15
C ASN A 257 -21.30 -6.92 1.78
N ALA A 258 -22.00 -7.85 1.13
CA ALA A 258 -23.19 -8.52 1.63
C ALA A 258 -23.19 -10.00 1.20
N THR A 259 -23.22 -10.95 2.15
CA THR A 259 -23.16 -12.40 1.86
C THR A 259 -24.44 -12.90 1.18
N ASP A 260 -24.46 -14.13 0.66
CA ASP A 260 -25.72 -14.79 0.32
C ASP A 260 -26.57 -15.09 1.56
N VAL A 261 -27.87 -15.32 1.34
CA VAL A 261 -28.83 -15.67 2.39
C VAL A 261 -28.54 -17.08 2.92
N MET A 262 -28.23 -17.17 4.21
CA MET A 262 -27.93 -18.42 4.91
C MET A 262 -29.20 -18.97 5.60
N THR A 263 -29.54 -20.23 5.37
CA THR A 263 -30.71 -20.91 5.98
C THR A 263 -30.29 -22.13 6.81
N GLY A 264 -31.14 -22.56 7.75
CA GLY A 264 -30.95 -23.77 8.56
C GLY A 264 -29.97 -23.62 9.75
N ARG A 265 -29.76 -22.39 10.25
CA ARG A 265 -28.86 -22.09 11.38
C ARG A 265 -29.66 -21.89 12.67
N PRO A 266 -29.17 -22.31 13.85
CA PRO A 266 -29.84 -22.00 15.11
C PRO A 266 -29.89 -20.48 15.32
N CYS A 267 -31.09 -19.94 15.46
CA CYS A 267 -31.33 -18.51 15.63
C CYS A 267 -31.91 -18.24 17.03
N PHE A 268 -31.60 -17.08 17.58
CA PHE A 268 -32.11 -16.66 18.88
C PHE A 268 -32.62 -15.24 18.83
N LYS A 269 -33.70 -14.99 19.56
CA LYS A 269 -34.27 -13.68 19.82
C LYS A 269 -33.62 -13.07 21.06
N VAL A 270 -32.76 -12.08 20.85
CA VAL A 270 -32.11 -11.30 21.91
C VAL A 270 -33.02 -10.16 22.34
N ILE A 271 -33.44 -10.15 23.61
CA ILE A 271 -34.36 -9.16 24.19
C ILE A 271 -33.58 -8.27 25.16
N PHE A 272 -33.69 -6.95 25.02
CA PHE A 272 -33.04 -5.95 25.85
C PHE A 272 -33.97 -5.38 26.94
N ASP A 273 -33.38 -4.71 27.95
CA ASP A 273 -34.10 -4.17 29.11
C ASP A 273 -35.02 -2.98 28.79
N ASP A 274 -34.89 -2.41 27.59
CA ASP A 274 -35.82 -1.45 27.01
C ASP A 274 -36.90 -2.10 26.12
N ARG A 275 -36.97 -3.44 26.11
CA ARG A 275 -37.87 -4.28 25.30
C ARG A 275 -37.58 -4.28 23.80
N THR A 276 -36.44 -3.77 23.37
CA THR A 276 -35.98 -3.97 21.98
C THR A 276 -35.58 -5.43 21.77
N GLU A 277 -35.74 -5.91 20.54
CA GLU A 277 -35.54 -7.31 20.18
C GLU A 277 -34.77 -7.43 18.86
N ILE A 278 -33.83 -8.37 18.77
CA ILE A 278 -33.07 -8.68 17.55
C ILE A 278 -32.98 -10.19 17.39
N ILE A 279 -33.25 -10.69 16.18
CA ILE A 279 -33.02 -12.10 15.84
C ILE A 279 -31.64 -12.23 15.22
N ALA A 280 -30.78 -13.00 15.87
CA ALA A 280 -29.40 -13.21 15.47
C ALA A 280 -29.08 -14.70 15.47
N ASP A 281 -28.14 -15.11 14.61
CA ASP A 281 -27.64 -16.47 14.62
C ASP A 281 -26.89 -16.78 15.94
N ALA A 282 -26.78 -18.07 16.27
CA ALA A 282 -26.09 -18.57 17.47
C ALA A 282 -24.70 -17.97 17.64
N GLU A 283 -23.98 -17.88 16.54
CA GLU A 283 -22.59 -17.45 16.45
C GLU A 283 -22.44 -15.94 16.30
N HIS A 284 -23.55 -15.18 16.24
CA HIS A 284 -23.51 -13.73 16.09
C HIS A 284 -22.85 -13.09 17.32
N GLN A 285 -21.80 -12.32 17.09
CA GLN A 285 -20.92 -11.80 18.14
C GLN A 285 -21.30 -10.39 18.58
N TRP A 286 -21.43 -10.14 19.88
CA TRP A 286 -21.81 -8.86 20.47
C TRP A 286 -20.71 -8.33 21.39
N LEU A 287 -20.34 -7.06 21.30
CA LEU A 287 -19.46 -6.43 22.28
C LEU A 287 -20.26 -6.12 23.57
N THR A 288 -20.06 -6.92 24.63
CA THR A 288 -20.86 -6.88 25.87
C THR A 288 -20.02 -6.67 27.13
N GLU A 289 -20.49 -5.83 28.04
CA GLU A 289 -19.99 -5.73 29.41
C GLU A 289 -20.82 -6.60 30.35
N THR A 290 -20.21 -7.18 31.38
CA THR A 290 -20.90 -7.95 32.42
C THR A 290 -21.18 -7.11 33.67
N ARG A 291 -22.06 -7.59 34.55
CA ARG A 291 -22.35 -6.88 35.81
C ARG A 291 -21.11 -6.77 36.70
N ALA A 292 -20.25 -7.80 36.68
CA ALA A 292 -18.99 -7.83 37.44
C ALA A 292 -18.00 -6.77 36.93
N SER A 293 -17.78 -6.69 35.62
CA SER A 293 -16.91 -5.67 34.99
C SER A 293 -17.41 -4.24 35.27
N ARG A 294 -18.73 -3.99 35.15
CA ARG A 294 -19.32 -2.67 35.47
C ARG A 294 -19.15 -2.26 36.93
N ARG A 295 -19.25 -3.20 37.88
CA ARG A 295 -19.03 -2.90 39.32
C ARG A 295 -17.57 -2.58 39.63
N ALA A 296 -16.62 -3.33 39.05
CA ALA A 296 -15.19 -3.08 39.21
C ALA A 296 -14.77 -1.68 38.70
N ARG A 297 -15.36 -1.25 37.57
CA ARG A 297 -15.14 0.10 37.03
C ARG A 297 -15.71 1.21 37.93
N SER A 298 -16.93 1.01 38.44
CA SER A 298 -17.57 1.99 39.34
C SER A 298 -16.82 2.18 40.68
N SER A 299 -16.14 1.15 41.19
CA SER A 299 -15.31 1.26 42.40
C SER A 299 -13.97 1.96 42.19
N ALA A 300 -13.44 2.00 40.96
CA ALA A 300 -12.21 2.71 40.63
C ALA A 300 -12.43 4.23 40.44
N LEU A 301 -13.64 4.65 40.05
CA LEU A 301 -14.02 6.05 39.83
C LEU A 301 -14.42 6.81 41.10
N VAL A 302 -14.74 6.10 42.19
CA VAL A 302 -15.12 6.70 43.48
C VAL A 302 -13.94 6.50 44.44
N GLY A 303 -13.00 7.43 44.45
CA GLY A 303 -11.83 7.38 45.31
C GLY A 303 -12.21 7.33 46.79
N SER A 304 -12.21 6.13 47.37
CA SER A 304 -12.07 5.91 48.82
C SER A 304 -10.69 5.32 49.04
N GLY A 305 -9.83 6.05 49.75
CA GLY A 305 -8.43 5.68 49.96
C GLY A 305 -8.23 4.32 50.63
N GLY A 306 -7.15 3.65 50.21
CA GLY A 306 -6.53 2.52 50.92
C GLY A 306 -6.71 1.14 50.25
N GLY A 307 -5.66 0.69 49.56
CA GLY A 307 -5.32 -0.74 49.43
C GLY A 307 -5.80 -1.50 48.17
N ARG A 308 -4.80 -1.98 47.39
CA ARG A 308 -4.87 -2.93 46.25
C ARG A 308 -5.60 -2.45 44.99
N VAL A 309 -4.81 -2.16 43.95
CA VAL A 309 -5.24 -1.95 42.56
C VAL A 309 -5.96 -3.21 42.07
N ARG A 310 -7.29 -3.16 41.97
CA ARG A 310 -8.12 -4.19 41.34
C ARG A 310 -8.30 -3.84 39.86
N THR A 311 -7.88 -4.75 38.99
CA THR A 311 -8.02 -4.72 37.53
C THR A 311 -9.47 -4.49 37.10
N SER A 312 -9.74 -3.43 36.33
CA SER A 312 -11.06 -3.19 35.74
C SER A 312 -11.20 -3.97 34.43
N VAL A 313 -12.00 -5.03 34.44
CA VAL A 313 -12.37 -5.79 33.22
C VAL A 313 -13.22 -4.91 32.30
N GLY A 314 -12.84 -4.76 31.02
CA GLY A 314 -13.54 -3.97 30.01
C GLY A 314 -14.72 -4.70 29.33
N ALA A 315 -15.28 -4.11 28.27
CA ALA A 315 -16.24 -4.77 27.38
C ALA A 315 -15.58 -5.95 26.65
N GLN A 316 -16.33 -7.02 26.38
CA GLN A 316 -15.82 -8.27 25.79
C GLN A 316 -16.79 -8.78 24.73
N VAL A 317 -16.26 -9.29 23.63
CA VAL A 317 -17.08 -9.92 22.58
C VAL A 317 -17.65 -11.26 23.08
N ARG A 318 -18.96 -11.48 22.86
CA ARG A 318 -19.69 -12.71 23.20
C ARG A 318 -20.66 -13.13 22.10
N THR A 319 -20.81 -14.43 21.83
CA THR A 319 -21.82 -14.89 20.86
C THR A 319 -23.24 -14.83 21.44
N THR A 320 -24.26 -14.85 20.59
CA THR A 320 -25.67 -14.92 21.01
C THR A 320 -25.93 -16.14 21.90
N ALA A 321 -25.34 -17.29 21.57
CA ALA A 321 -25.42 -18.51 22.37
C ALA A 321 -24.77 -18.32 23.77
N GLU A 322 -23.60 -17.70 23.85
CA GLU A 322 -22.92 -17.41 25.13
C GLU A 322 -23.74 -16.46 26.03
N ILE A 323 -24.35 -15.44 25.41
CA ILE A 323 -25.20 -14.47 26.12
C ILE A 323 -26.43 -15.18 26.68
N ARG A 324 -27.04 -16.12 25.94
CA ARG A 324 -28.19 -16.91 26.41
C ARG A 324 -27.90 -17.63 27.72
N GLU A 325 -26.80 -18.36 27.78
CA GLU A 325 -26.44 -19.15 28.96
C GLU A 325 -26.20 -18.28 30.19
N THR A 326 -25.81 -17.02 29.99
CA THR A 326 -25.35 -16.14 31.06
C THR A 326 -26.12 -14.84 31.16
N VAL A 327 -27.32 -14.77 30.57
CA VAL A 327 -28.14 -13.56 30.48
C VAL A 327 -28.50 -13.01 31.87
N ARG A 328 -28.62 -13.89 32.88
CA ARG A 328 -28.84 -13.54 34.28
C ARG A 328 -27.66 -13.92 35.17
N CYS A 329 -27.37 -13.09 36.17
CA CYS A 329 -26.44 -13.41 37.25
C CYS A 329 -27.07 -14.45 38.19
N ALA A 330 -26.23 -15.31 38.79
CA ALA A 330 -26.62 -16.26 39.84
C ALA A 330 -26.79 -15.57 41.21
N THR A 331 -27.55 -14.48 41.26
CA THR A 331 -27.93 -13.77 42.48
C THR A 331 -29.39 -14.06 42.82
N ALA A 332 -29.79 -13.92 44.09
CA ALA A 332 -31.17 -14.19 44.55
C ALA A 332 -32.25 -13.41 43.75
N ASP A 333 -31.86 -12.30 43.13
CA ASP A 333 -32.72 -11.42 42.33
C ASP A 333 -32.55 -11.56 40.81
N ARG A 334 -31.81 -12.58 40.33
CA ARG A 334 -31.62 -12.94 38.90
C ARG A 334 -31.40 -11.73 37.97
N ARG A 335 -30.55 -10.78 38.35
CA ARG A 335 -30.35 -9.54 37.58
C ARG A 335 -29.67 -9.77 36.23
N ALA A 336 -29.93 -8.89 35.26
CA ALA A 336 -29.28 -8.91 33.94
C ALA A 336 -27.75 -8.81 34.06
N ASN A 337 -27.06 -9.70 33.34
CA ASN A 337 -25.60 -9.78 33.37
C ASN A 337 -24.96 -8.93 32.27
N HIS A 338 -25.42 -9.05 31.03
CA HIS A 338 -24.79 -8.43 29.86
C HIS A 338 -25.35 -7.04 29.56
N SER A 339 -24.50 -6.13 29.10
CA SER A 339 -24.90 -4.85 28.52
C SER A 339 -24.10 -4.50 27.28
N ILE A 340 -24.70 -3.82 26.32
CA ILE A 340 -24.04 -3.31 25.12
C ILE A 340 -24.00 -1.78 25.21
N ALA A 341 -22.90 -1.18 24.75
CA ALA A 341 -22.78 0.27 24.67
C ALA A 341 -23.83 0.84 23.70
N ASN A 342 -24.37 2.01 24.04
CA ASN A 342 -25.24 2.72 23.12
C ASN A 342 -24.42 3.34 21.99
N THR A 343 -25.08 3.55 20.87
CA THR A 343 -24.60 4.36 19.76
C THR A 343 -24.28 5.79 20.22
N ARG A 344 -23.18 6.36 19.69
CA ARG A 344 -22.90 7.80 19.83
C ARG A 344 -23.91 8.62 19.01
N PRO A 345 -24.15 9.91 19.32
CA PRO A 345 -25.04 10.73 18.52
C PRO A 345 -24.69 10.65 17.03
N LEU A 346 -25.67 10.35 16.17
CA LEU A 346 -25.44 10.24 14.73
C LEU A 346 -24.83 11.54 14.20
N GLN A 347 -23.82 11.46 13.35
CA GLN A 347 -23.14 12.60 12.76
C GLN A 347 -23.60 12.74 11.30
N LEU A 348 -24.63 13.57 11.09
CA LEU A 348 -25.29 13.78 9.79
C LEU A 348 -25.19 15.25 9.39
N PRO A 349 -25.15 15.56 8.08
CA PRO A 349 -25.07 16.94 7.60
C PRO A 349 -26.31 17.76 7.99
N GLU A 350 -26.16 19.08 7.97
CA GLU A 350 -27.28 20.01 8.17
C GLU A 350 -28.30 19.86 7.03
N ALA A 351 -29.58 19.74 7.39
CA ALA A 351 -30.67 19.61 6.42
C ALA A 351 -31.37 20.95 6.22
N ASP A 352 -31.79 21.24 4.98
CA ASP A 352 -32.66 22.38 4.69
C ASP A 352 -34.11 22.01 5.06
N LEU A 353 -34.62 22.59 6.14
CA LEU A 353 -35.89 22.19 6.77
C LEU A 353 -36.93 23.29 6.63
N LEU A 354 -38.08 22.93 6.03
CA LEU A 354 -39.22 23.84 5.77
C LEU A 354 -39.73 24.57 7.01
N VAL A 355 -39.57 23.98 8.20
CA VAL A 355 -39.96 24.55 9.49
C VAL A 355 -38.78 24.40 10.43
N ALA A 356 -38.48 25.45 11.21
CA ALA A 356 -37.44 25.39 12.22
C ALA A 356 -37.71 24.21 13.20
N PRO A 357 -36.71 23.35 13.48
CA PRO A 357 -36.91 22.11 14.24
C PRO A 357 -37.61 22.30 15.59
N TYR A 358 -37.21 23.32 16.35
CA TYR A 358 -37.82 23.65 17.65
C TYR A 358 -39.31 23.99 17.52
N THR A 359 -39.66 24.82 16.53
CA THR A 359 -41.03 25.23 16.24
C THR A 359 -41.91 24.05 15.85
N LEU A 360 -41.39 23.15 15.00
CA LEU A 360 -42.10 21.92 14.64
C LEU A 360 -42.32 21.03 15.87
N GLY A 361 -41.32 20.93 16.76
CA GLY A 361 -41.42 20.14 17.99
C GLY A 361 -42.51 20.64 18.94
N ILE A 362 -42.59 21.95 19.17
CA ILE A 362 -43.67 22.55 19.97
C ILE A 362 -45.04 22.24 19.36
N TRP A 363 -45.18 22.42 18.05
CA TRP A 363 -46.46 22.22 17.36
C TRP A 363 -46.92 20.76 17.43
N LEU A 364 -46.01 19.80 17.18
CA LEU A 364 -46.33 18.37 17.26
C LEU A 364 -46.82 17.96 18.65
N GLY A 365 -46.31 18.60 19.69
CA GLY A 365 -46.70 18.35 21.07
C GLY A 365 -48.09 18.87 21.46
N ASP A 366 -48.27 20.19 21.49
CA ASP A 366 -49.41 20.85 22.16
C ASP A 366 -50.48 21.40 21.18
N ASP A 367 -50.32 21.21 19.85
CA ASP A 367 -51.17 21.85 18.81
C ASP A 367 -51.31 23.38 18.95
N SER A 368 -50.40 24.02 19.70
CA SER A 368 -50.57 25.42 20.08
C SER A 368 -50.50 26.33 18.85
N THR A 369 -51.45 27.27 18.75
CA THR A 369 -51.59 28.21 17.64
C THR A 369 -50.66 29.45 17.75
N ALA A 370 -49.96 29.64 18.87
CA ALA A 370 -49.19 30.85 19.13
C ALA A 370 -47.85 30.95 18.35
N LEU A 371 -47.28 29.80 17.98
CA LEU A 371 -46.05 29.65 17.18
C LEU A 371 -46.25 28.69 16.00
N ALA A 372 -47.50 28.49 15.56
CA ALA A 372 -47.82 27.49 14.56
C ALA A 372 -47.16 27.82 13.21
N PRO A 373 -46.44 26.86 12.59
CA PRO A 373 -46.00 26.98 11.20
C PRO A 373 -47.20 27.20 10.28
N SER A 374 -46.97 27.75 9.08
CA SER A 374 -48.07 27.96 8.13
C SER A 374 -48.79 26.63 7.83
N ALA A 375 -50.11 26.68 7.65
CA ALA A 375 -50.90 25.49 7.33
C ALA A 375 -50.42 24.80 6.05
N GLU A 376 -49.88 25.58 5.10
CA GLU A 376 -49.24 25.09 3.88
C GLU A 376 -47.96 24.30 4.18
N SER A 377 -47.06 24.80 5.04
CA SER A 377 -45.85 24.05 5.44
C SER A 377 -46.18 22.75 6.17
N LEU A 378 -47.20 22.75 7.05
CA LEU A 378 -47.65 21.55 7.77
C LEU A 378 -48.30 20.53 6.85
N HIS A 379 -49.05 20.99 5.85
CA HIS A 379 -49.63 20.14 4.81
C HIS A 379 -48.53 19.50 3.95
N THR A 380 -47.53 20.28 3.52
CA THR A 380 -46.38 19.80 2.75
C THR A 380 -45.54 18.78 3.52
N LEU A 381 -45.37 18.98 4.83
CA LEU A 381 -44.70 18.01 5.71
C LEU A 381 -45.55 16.77 6.01
N GLY A 382 -46.82 16.74 5.61
CA GLY A 382 -47.74 15.62 5.85
C GLY A 382 -48.11 15.41 7.32
N VAL A 383 -47.79 16.37 8.20
CA VAL A 383 -48.03 16.27 9.65
C VAL A 383 -49.41 16.80 10.06
N LEU A 384 -50.06 17.56 9.18
CA LEU A 384 -51.41 18.08 9.38
C LEU A 384 -52.41 16.90 9.45
N ASN A 385 -53.12 16.74 10.58
CA ASN A 385 -54.00 15.61 10.89
C ASN A 385 -53.32 14.23 11.01
N ASN A 386 -51.99 14.15 10.90
CA ASN A 386 -51.21 12.93 11.04
C ASN A 386 -49.90 13.21 11.77
N LYS A 387 -49.96 13.42 13.09
CA LYS A 387 -48.78 13.79 13.88
C LYS A 387 -47.71 12.68 13.86
N HIS A 388 -46.58 12.98 13.23
CA HIS A 388 -45.38 12.15 13.14
C HIS A 388 -44.17 13.07 12.94
N ILE A 389 -42.94 12.57 13.15
CA ILE A 389 -41.73 13.32 12.82
C ILE A 389 -41.27 12.92 11.42
N PRO A 390 -41.17 13.85 10.45
CA PRO A 390 -40.73 13.50 9.11
C PRO A 390 -39.27 13.02 9.10
N MET A 391 -38.94 12.06 8.22
CA MET A 391 -37.62 11.41 8.19
C MET A 391 -36.45 12.39 8.02
N GLN A 392 -36.63 13.45 7.23
CA GLN A 392 -35.63 14.51 7.05
C GLN A 392 -35.25 15.21 8.36
N TYR A 393 -36.15 15.25 9.36
CA TYR A 393 -35.82 15.76 10.69
C TYR A 393 -35.16 14.70 11.57
N LEU A 394 -35.53 13.41 11.43
CA LEU A 394 -34.89 12.28 12.12
C LEU A 394 -33.47 11.99 11.62
N ARG A 395 -33.09 12.55 10.46
CA ARG A 395 -31.77 12.43 9.84
C ARG A 395 -31.06 13.78 9.65
N ALA A 396 -31.58 14.85 10.25
CA ALA A 396 -30.94 16.15 10.27
C ALA A 396 -29.67 16.15 11.14
N SER A 397 -28.88 17.22 11.10
CA SER A 397 -27.71 17.39 11.96
C SER A 397 -28.04 17.19 13.44
N GLU A 398 -27.04 16.82 14.24
CA GLU A 398 -27.21 16.64 15.69
C GLU A 398 -27.83 17.88 16.35
N ALA A 399 -27.40 19.09 15.96
CA ALA A 399 -27.93 20.35 16.47
C ALA A 399 -29.42 20.53 16.15
N GLN A 400 -29.83 20.26 14.91
CA GLN A 400 -31.23 20.35 14.47
C GLN A 400 -32.11 19.32 15.18
N ARG A 401 -31.63 18.08 15.36
CA ARG A 401 -32.33 17.03 16.12
C ARG A 401 -32.48 17.36 17.60
N ARG A 402 -31.45 17.93 18.24
CA ARG A 402 -31.53 18.43 19.62
C ARG A 402 -32.55 19.56 19.75
N ALA A 403 -32.60 20.48 18.79
CA ALA A 403 -33.60 21.55 18.76
C ALA A 403 -35.04 21.02 18.62
N LEU A 404 -35.26 20.02 17.75
CA LEU A 404 -36.57 19.35 17.63
C LEU A 404 -37.00 18.67 18.93
N LEU A 405 -36.09 17.90 19.53
CA LEU A 405 -36.35 17.21 20.79
C LEU A 405 -36.68 18.22 21.90
N ALA A 406 -35.95 19.34 21.97
CA ALA A 406 -36.23 20.41 22.92
C ALA A 406 -37.64 21.01 22.75
N GLY A 407 -38.10 21.19 21.51
CA GLY A 407 -39.47 21.66 21.24
C GLY A 407 -40.53 20.69 21.77
N LEU A 408 -40.40 19.40 21.44
CA LEU A 408 -41.31 18.33 21.92
C LEU A 408 -41.32 18.22 23.46
N LEU A 409 -40.15 18.40 24.09
CA LEU A 409 -40.03 18.32 25.53
C LEU A 409 -40.50 19.59 26.25
N ASP A 410 -40.40 20.75 25.62
CA ASP A 410 -40.90 21.99 26.18
C ASP A 410 -42.42 22.08 26.16
N SER A 411 -43.07 21.47 25.17
CA SER A 411 -44.52 21.28 25.15
C SER A 411 -44.96 20.22 26.18
N ASP A 412 -44.62 18.95 25.98
CA ASP A 412 -45.23 17.80 26.69
C ASP A 412 -44.22 17.00 27.52
N GLY A 413 -42.97 17.46 27.54
CA GLY A 413 -41.92 16.88 28.37
C GLY A 413 -42.02 17.31 29.83
N THR A 414 -41.75 16.38 30.75
CA THR A 414 -41.68 16.63 32.19
C THR A 414 -40.43 16.00 32.78
N VAL A 415 -39.98 16.54 33.91
CA VAL A 415 -38.87 15.98 34.69
C VAL A 415 -39.46 15.28 35.91
N THR A 416 -39.20 13.99 36.06
CA THR A 416 -39.63 13.21 37.23
C THR A 416 -38.86 13.62 38.49
N ASN A 417 -39.36 13.25 39.67
CA ASN A 417 -38.65 13.48 40.93
C ASN A 417 -37.27 12.79 41.01
N ALA A 418 -37.03 11.79 40.16
CA ALA A 418 -35.75 11.08 40.05
C ALA A 418 -34.81 11.67 38.99
N GLY A 419 -35.15 12.82 38.40
CA GLY A 419 -34.35 13.49 37.37
C GLY A 419 -34.49 12.90 35.95
N CYS A 420 -35.28 11.84 35.74
CA CYS A 420 -35.54 11.32 34.39
C CYS A 420 -36.49 12.24 33.60
N ILE A 421 -36.24 12.37 32.30
CA ILE A 421 -37.08 13.07 31.33
C ILE A 421 -38.20 12.13 30.87
N GLN A 422 -39.44 12.63 30.84
CA GLN A 422 -40.60 11.92 30.35
C GLN A 422 -41.32 12.73 29.28
N PHE A 423 -41.66 12.09 28.17
CA PHE A 423 -42.52 12.62 27.13
C PHE A 423 -43.72 11.70 26.99
N THR A 424 -44.94 12.22 27.13
CA THR A 424 -46.16 11.42 27.13
C THR A 424 -47.15 11.93 26.09
N VAL A 425 -47.51 11.09 25.12
CA VAL A 425 -48.48 11.44 24.07
C VAL A 425 -49.42 10.27 23.79
N THR A 426 -50.62 10.55 23.28
CA THR A 426 -51.58 9.51 22.86
C THR A 426 -51.36 9.05 21.42
N ASN A 427 -50.68 9.87 20.59
CA ASN A 427 -50.33 9.47 19.24
C ASN A 427 -49.18 8.44 19.27
N ARG A 428 -49.48 7.23 18.79
CA ARG A 428 -48.52 6.11 18.73
C ARG A 428 -47.30 6.44 17.87
N GLN A 429 -47.52 6.96 16.66
CA GLN A 429 -46.46 7.22 15.69
C GLN A 429 -45.49 8.27 16.24
N LEU A 430 -46.02 9.40 16.71
CA LEU A 430 -45.22 10.47 17.33
C LEU A 430 -44.40 9.96 18.52
N ALA A 431 -44.93 9.03 19.32
CA ALA A 431 -44.19 8.45 20.44
C ALA A 431 -42.98 7.62 19.97
N TYR A 432 -43.15 6.78 18.96
CA TYR A 432 -42.05 5.98 18.40
C TYR A 432 -41.04 6.82 17.62
N ASP A 433 -41.50 7.85 16.91
CA ASP A 433 -40.60 8.78 16.22
C ASP A 433 -39.77 9.59 17.21
N THR A 434 -40.38 10.06 18.30
CA THR A 434 -39.66 10.75 19.38
C THR A 434 -38.67 9.80 20.08
N GLN A 435 -39.01 8.51 20.17
CA GLN A 435 -38.09 7.49 20.65
C GLN A 435 -36.90 7.34 19.71
N GLU A 436 -37.10 7.20 18.40
CA GLU A 436 -36.02 7.14 17.40
C GLU A 436 -35.15 8.40 17.44
N LEU A 437 -35.77 9.59 17.53
CA LEU A 437 -35.07 10.86 17.68
C LEU A 437 -34.14 10.85 18.90
N ALA A 438 -34.63 10.42 20.05
CA ALA A 438 -33.83 10.32 21.27
C ALA A 438 -32.70 9.26 21.14
N LEU A 439 -32.98 8.10 20.55
CA LEU A 439 -31.97 7.06 20.30
C LEU A 439 -30.86 7.55 19.34
N SER A 440 -31.23 8.32 18.32
CA SER A 440 -30.29 8.89 17.35
C SER A 440 -29.34 9.92 17.97
N LEU A 441 -29.71 10.50 19.12
CA LEU A 441 -28.87 11.40 19.92
C LEU A 441 -28.05 10.64 20.98
N GLY A 442 -28.02 9.31 20.90
CA GLY A 442 -27.29 8.44 21.83
C GLY A 442 -27.99 8.22 23.17
N TYR A 443 -29.23 8.68 23.34
CA TYR A 443 -29.96 8.50 24.59
C TYR A 443 -30.57 7.11 24.68
N ARG A 444 -30.51 6.52 25.87
CA ARG A 444 -31.25 5.32 26.17
C ARG A 444 -32.70 5.65 26.52
N THR A 445 -33.63 5.07 25.78
CA THR A 445 -35.07 5.27 26.00
C THR A 445 -35.77 4.03 26.52
N GLY A 446 -36.82 4.19 27.33
CA GLY A 446 -37.83 3.17 27.59
C GLY A 446 -39.21 3.67 27.21
N MET A 447 -40.06 2.79 26.67
CA MET A 447 -41.43 3.09 26.28
C MET A 447 -42.41 2.28 27.15
N ALA A 448 -43.39 2.95 27.75
CA ALA A 448 -44.47 2.32 28.50
C ALA A 448 -45.83 2.85 28.05
N THR A 449 -46.86 2.00 28.08
CA THR A 449 -48.23 2.42 27.77
C THR A 449 -49.06 2.53 29.05
N LYS A 450 -50.00 3.48 29.07
CA LYS A 450 -50.98 3.66 30.16
C LYS A 450 -52.35 3.92 29.55
N LYS A 451 -53.39 3.29 30.10
CA LYS A 451 -54.77 3.64 29.74
C LYS A 451 -55.13 5.05 30.21
N VAL A 452 -55.68 5.85 29.30
CA VAL A 452 -56.19 7.21 29.55
C VAL A 452 -57.62 7.31 29.03
N LYS A 453 -58.35 8.36 29.44
CA LYS A 453 -59.72 8.57 29.00
C LYS A 453 -59.69 9.13 27.56
N GLY A 454 -60.00 8.29 26.58
CA GLY A 454 -60.09 8.66 25.16
C GLY A 454 -61.47 8.37 24.58
N SER A 455 -61.76 8.95 23.41
CA SER A 455 -63.01 8.72 22.65
C SER A 455 -62.95 7.48 21.74
N SER A 456 -61.76 6.90 21.55
CA SER A 456 -61.48 5.70 20.76
C SER A 456 -60.39 4.86 21.42
N GLU A 457 -60.20 3.60 21.00
CA GLU A 457 -59.12 2.74 21.52
C GLU A 457 -57.73 3.34 21.29
N ALA A 458 -57.52 3.95 20.11
CA ALA A 458 -56.28 4.64 19.75
C ALA A 458 -56.00 5.87 20.63
N THR A 459 -57.03 6.58 21.11
CA THR A 459 -56.89 7.74 22.00
C THR A 459 -56.99 7.38 23.48
N SER A 460 -57.36 6.14 23.80
CA SER A 460 -57.45 5.61 25.18
C SER A 460 -56.13 5.02 25.68
N THR A 461 -55.06 5.11 24.89
CA THR A 461 -53.72 4.63 25.26
C THR A 461 -52.71 5.76 25.12
N ALA A 462 -52.07 6.13 26.22
CA ALA A 462 -50.95 7.07 26.23
C ALA A 462 -49.63 6.31 26.23
N TYR A 463 -48.70 6.74 25.38
CA TYR A 463 -47.33 6.25 25.25
C TYR A 463 -46.41 7.20 26.01
N LYS A 464 -45.73 6.67 27.00
CA LYS A 464 -44.82 7.38 27.87
C LYS A 464 -43.39 6.95 27.57
N LEU A 465 -42.69 7.80 26.84
CA LEU A 465 -41.25 7.73 26.63
C LEU A 465 -40.54 8.24 27.88
N THR A 466 -39.59 7.49 28.40
CA THR A 466 -38.74 7.88 29.53
C THR A 466 -37.29 7.70 29.17
N PHE A 467 -36.45 8.70 29.38
CA PHE A 467 -35.00 8.60 29.21
C PHE A 467 -34.27 9.47 30.23
N SER A 468 -32.97 9.23 30.38
CA SER A 468 -32.11 10.01 31.25
C SER A 468 -30.96 10.55 30.42
N SER A 469 -30.61 11.82 30.63
CA SER A 469 -29.49 12.48 29.94
C SER A 469 -28.77 13.40 30.91
N SER A 470 -27.46 13.61 30.71
CA SER A 470 -26.71 14.71 31.33
C SER A 470 -26.83 16.02 30.55
N ASP A 471 -27.35 15.95 29.34
CA ASP A 471 -27.38 17.08 28.41
C ASP A 471 -28.54 18.01 28.75
N SER A 472 -28.41 19.28 28.32
CA SER A 472 -29.53 20.22 28.35
C SER A 472 -30.47 19.89 27.18
N VAL A 473 -31.53 19.15 27.47
CA VAL A 473 -32.49 18.65 26.46
C VAL A 473 -33.73 19.53 26.31
N PHE A 474 -33.96 20.47 27.23
CA PHE A 474 -35.04 21.47 27.12
C PHE A 474 -34.47 22.79 26.59
N ALA A 475 -35.28 23.66 26.00
CA ALA A 475 -34.87 25.05 25.78
C ALA A 475 -35.35 25.95 26.92
N LEU A 476 -36.49 25.63 27.55
CA LEU A 476 -37.00 26.38 28.69
C LEU A 476 -36.09 26.27 29.92
N PHE A 477 -35.52 27.41 30.34
CA PHE A 477 -34.62 27.51 31.49
C PHE A 477 -35.20 26.84 32.75
N ARG A 478 -36.50 27.05 33.05
CA ARG A 478 -37.16 26.43 34.22
C ARG A 478 -37.15 24.89 34.19
N LYS A 479 -37.29 24.27 33.02
CA LYS A 479 -37.30 22.80 32.87
C LYS A 479 -35.87 22.26 32.93
N ASN A 480 -34.91 22.96 32.33
CA ASN A 480 -33.49 22.63 32.47
C ASN A 480 -32.98 22.77 33.91
N GLN A 481 -33.35 23.84 34.60
CA GLN A 481 -33.00 24.03 36.01
C GLN A 481 -33.61 22.92 36.87
N MET A 482 -34.89 22.61 36.67
CA MET A 482 -35.56 21.50 37.34
C MET A 482 -34.92 20.14 37.03
N HIS A 483 -34.45 19.91 35.79
CA HIS A 483 -33.70 18.73 35.41
C HIS A 483 -32.37 18.65 36.16
N ARG A 484 -31.58 19.73 36.15
CA ARG A 484 -30.28 19.81 36.83
C ARG A 484 -30.41 19.64 38.35
N ASP A 485 -31.39 20.27 38.97
CA ASP A 485 -31.61 20.21 40.42
C ASP A 485 -32.05 18.80 40.87
N ARG A 486 -32.80 18.08 40.03
CA ARG A 486 -33.30 16.72 40.33
C ARG A 486 -32.32 15.61 39.89
N ASP A 487 -31.38 15.90 39.00
CA ASP A 487 -30.38 14.94 38.52
C ASP A 487 -29.17 14.80 39.48
N ALA A 488 -29.46 14.46 40.74
CA ALA A 488 -28.45 14.48 41.81
C ALA A 488 -27.41 13.33 41.76
N ARG A 489 -27.56 12.33 40.88
CA ARG A 489 -26.62 11.18 40.78
C ARG A 489 -26.52 10.61 39.36
N PRO A 490 -25.36 10.72 38.68
CA PRO A 490 -25.10 10.04 37.41
C PRO A 490 -25.18 8.53 37.62
N THR A 491 -26.13 7.86 36.99
CA THR A 491 -26.23 6.40 37.01
C THR A 491 -25.53 5.82 35.79
N ALA A 492 -24.65 4.84 35.98
CA ALA A 492 -23.90 4.13 34.92
C ALA A 492 -24.79 3.40 33.87
N LYS A 493 -26.12 3.54 33.92
CA LYS A 493 -27.09 2.95 33.00
C LYS A 493 -27.37 3.82 31.76
N ARG A 494 -26.80 5.03 31.67
CA ARG A 494 -27.12 6.01 30.61
C ARG A 494 -26.51 5.67 29.25
N SER A 495 -25.33 5.07 29.24
CA SER A 495 -24.54 4.78 28.03
C SER A 495 -24.60 3.33 27.57
N SER A 496 -25.47 2.50 28.16
CA SER A 496 -25.54 1.07 27.85
C SER A 496 -26.95 0.47 27.99
N ARG A 497 -27.33 -0.43 27.09
CA ARG A 497 -28.53 -1.31 27.20
C ARG A 497 -28.18 -2.65 27.78
N TYR A 498 -29.11 -3.30 28.48
CA TYR A 498 -28.84 -4.60 29.12
C TYR A 498 -29.60 -5.71 28.42
N ILE A 499 -28.98 -6.86 28.21
CA ILE A 499 -29.65 -8.03 27.63
C ILE A 499 -30.40 -8.74 28.75
N VAL A 500 -31.70 -8.92 28.58
CA VAL A 500 -32.59 -9.49 29.61
C VAL A 500 -33.07 -10.89 29.28
N ALA A 501 -33.19 -11.24 28.02
CA ALA A 501 -33.47 -12.61 27.62
C ALA A 501 -32.80 -12.92 26.28
N VAL A 502 -32.53 -14.19 26.04
CA VAL A 502 -32.14 -14.71 24.73
C VAL A 502 -32.90 -16.02 24.55
N GLU A 503 -33.88 -16.02 23.68
CA GLU A 503 -34.84 -17.12 23.51
C GLU A 503 -34.57 -17.84 22.18
N PRO A 504 -34.65 -19.17 22.10
CA PRO A 504 -34.54 -19.87 20.82
C PRO A 504 -35.72 -19.46 19.93
N VAL A 505 -35.46 -19.33 18.63
CA VAL A 505 -36.52 -19.22 17.61
C VAL A 505 -36.25 -20.25 16.51
N ASP A 506 -37.29 -20.55 15.73
CA ASP A 506 -37.12 -21.36 14.52
C ASP A 506 -36.06 -20.72 13.63
N SER A 507 -35.26 -21.55 12.96
CA SER A 507 -34.21 -21.07 12.05
C SER A 507 -34.84 -20.18 10.99
N VAL A 508 -34.46 -18.90 10.97
CA VAL A 508 -34.83 -17.95 9.91
C VAL A 508 -33.67 -17.76 8.94
N PRO A 509 -33.93 -17.32 7.69
CA PRO A 509 -32.87 -16.90 6.79
C PRO A 509 -32.10 -15.72 7.40
N VAL A 510 -30.77 -15.82 7.43
CA VAL A 510 -29.86 -14.82 7.99
C VAL A 510 -28.80 -14.41 6.97
N ARG A 511 -28.26 -13.19 7.08
CA ARG A 511 -27.26 -12.63 6.16
C ARG A 511 -26.28 -11.75 6.93
N CYS A 512 -25.06 -11.63 6.41
CA CYS A 512 -24.03 -10.75 6.96
C CYS A 512 -23.74 -9.61 5.98
N ILE A 513 -23.36 -8.45 6.51
CA ILE A 513 -22.81 -7.34 5.74
C ILE A 513 -21.50 -6.86 6.36
N GLU A 514 -20.68 -6.21 5.55
CA GLU A 514 -19.42 -5.58 5.93
C GLU A 514 -19.44 -4.10 5.55
N VAL A 515 -18.73 -3.28 6.33
CA VAL A 515 -18.72 -1.81 6.20
C VAL A 515 -17.31 -1.25 6.26
N ASP A 516 -17.08 -0.13 5.58
CA ASP A 516 -15.77 0.52 5.35
C ASP A 516 -15.18 1.33 6.52
N ASN A 517 -15.74 1.26 7.73
CA ASN A 517 -15.21 1.99 8.88
C ASN A 517 -14.14 1.21 9.67
N GLU A 518 -13.24 1.94 10.33
CA GLU A 518 -12.07 1.42 11.10
C GLU A 518 -12.44 0.39 12.19
N GLN A 519 -13.68 0.40 12.68
CA GLN A 519 -14.14 -0.51 13.73
C GLN A 519 -14.81 -1.76 13.15
N HIS A 520 -15.14 -1.76 11.85
CA HIS A 520 -15.97 -2.75 11.16
C HIS A 520 -17.27 -3.07 11.91
N LEU A 521 -17.81 -2.06 12.59
CA LEU A 521 -19.07 -2.10 13.34
C LEU A 521 -20.12 -1.30 12.57
N PHE A 522 -21.27 -1.92 12.29
CA PHE A 522 -22.45 -1.21 11.80
C PHE A 522 -23.58 -1.30 12.83
N LEU A 523 -24.50 -0.35 12.75
CA LEU A 523 -25.67 -0.31 13.62
C LEU A 523 -26.74 -1.25 13.09
N ALA A 524 -27.15 -2.22 13.91
CA ALA A 524 -28.30 -3.07 13.59
C ALA A 524 -29.52 -2.74 14.46
N SER A 525 -30.71 -3.00 13.91
CA SER A 525 -32.04 -2.80 14.48
C SER A 525 -32.45 -1.34 14.67
N ARG A 526 -33.74 -1.13 15.00
CA ARG A 526 -34.28 0.17 15.46
C ARG A 526 -33.62 0.72 16.72
N ALA A 527 -32.78 -0.08 17.37
CA ALA A 527 -32.06 0.26 18.57
C ALA A 527 -30.60 0.69 18.32
N PHE A 528 -29.99 0.42 17.15
CA PHE A 528 -28.59 0.74 16.81
C PHE A 528 -27.49 -0.03 17.65
N VAL A 529 -27.05 -1.24 17.23
CA VAL A 529 -26.15 -2.19 18.00
C VAL A 529 -24.92 -2.80 17.22
N PRO A 530 -23.65 -2.98 17.78
CA PRO A 530 -22.35 -3.41 17.08
C PRO A 530 -21.56 -4.79 17.39
N THR A 531 -20.54 -5.32 16.57
CA THR A 531 -19.85 -6.75 16.55
C THR A 531 -18.33 -7.08 16.00
N HIS A 532 -17.47 -8.13 16.42
CA HIS A 532 -15.97 -8.45 16.03
C HIS A 532 -15.21 -9.90 16.22
N ASN A 533 -13.97 -10.32 15.65
CA ASN A 533 -13.13 -11.64 15.81
C ASN A 533 -11.53 -11.84 15.49
N SER A 534 -10.64 -12.65 16.22
CA SER A 534 -9.21 -13.21 15.87
C SER A 534 -8.54 -14.32 16.83
N THR A 535 -7.87 -15.45 16.37
CA THR A 535 -7.36 -16.59 17.27
C THR A 535 -6.03 -17.41 16.98
N PHE A 536 -5.56 -17.71 15.75
CA PHE A 536 -4.48 -18.74 15.51
C PHE A 536 -3.05 -18.35 15.94
N ALA A 537 -2.60 -17.11 15.70
CA ALA A 537 -1.21 -16.71 16.03
C ALA A 537 -0.90 -16.72 17.55
N LEU A 538 -1.95 -16.68 18.38
CA LEU A 538 -1.84 -16.78 19.83
C LEU A 538 -1.30 -18.15 20.28
N ASP A 539 -1.60 -19.23 19.57
CA ASP A 539 -1.11 -20.56 19.93
C ASP A 539 0.38 -20.74 19.65
N ILE A 540 0.89 -20.16 18.56
CA ILE A 540 2.33 -20.16 18.24
C ILE A 540 3.09 -19.36 19.30
N ALA A 541 2.61 -18.17 19.65
CA ALA A 541 3.20 -17.34 20.70
C ALA A 541 3.17 -18.05 22.08
N ARG A 542 2.07 -18.76 22.39
CA ARG A 542 1.94 -19.57 23.61
C ARG A 542 2.97 -20.71 23.63
N SER A 543 3.13 -21.44 22.54
CA SER A 543 4.10 -22.54 22.47
C SER A 543 5.53 -22.03 22.71
N ALA A 544 5.95 -21.01 21.97
CA ALA A 544 7.30 -20.44 22.07
C ALA A 544 7.61 -19.96 23.50
N ALA A 545 6.74 -19.15 24.10
CA ALA A 545 7.01 -18.56 25.40
C ALA A 545 6.76 -19.50 26.58
N ILE A 546 5.63 -20.20 26.62
CA ILE A 546 5.20 -20.95 27.81
C ILE A 546 5.76 -22.37 27.81
N LYS A 547 5.84 -23.05 26.66
CA LYS A 547 6.37 -24.42 26.61
C LYS A 547 7.89 -24.46 26.47
N HIS A 548 8.47 -23.53 25.71
CA HIS A 548 9.89 -23.55 25.36
C HIS A 548 10.71 -22.41 25.98
N GLY A 549 10.09 -21.53 26.78
CA GLY A 549 10.79 -20.46 27.49
C GLY A 549 11.47 -19.43 26.58
N MET A 550 11.01 -19.31 25.33
CA MET A 550 11.59 -18.39 24.36
C MET A 550 10.91 -17.03 24.41
N THR A 551 11.70 -15.98 24.62
CA THR A 551 11.19 -14.60 24.72
C THR A 551 10.38 -14.22 23.50
N THR A 552 9.11 -13.90 23.69
CA THR A 552 8.15 -13.61 22.62
C THR A 552 7.43 -12.30 22.90
N VAL A 553 7.20 -11.48 21.87
CA VAL A 553 6.36 -10.28 21.96
C VAL A 553 5.17 -10.37 21.01
N PHE A 554 3.99 -10.00 21.52
CA PHE A 554 2.74 -9.93 20.78
C PHE A 554 2.27 -8.46 20.74
N PHE A 555 2.38 -7.82 19.59
CA PHE A 555 1.81 -6.50 19.35
C PHE A 555 0.39 -6.69 18.81
N SER A 556 -0.61 -6.33 19.61
CA SER A 556 -2.00 -6.40 19.21
C SER A 556 -2.57 -5.02 18.99
N LEU A 557 -2.91 -4.74 17.74
CA LEU A 557 -3.57 -3.51 17.30
C LEU A 557 -5.10 -3.65 17.36
N GLU A 558 -5.61 -4.88 17.47
CA GLU A 558 -7.03 -5.22 17.44
C GLU A 558 -7.57 -5.67 18.82
N MET A 559 -6.80 -6.47 19.58
CA MET A 559 -7.25 -7.08 20.84
C MET A 559 -6.54 -6.51 22.07
N GLY A 560 -7.29 -6.29 23.15
CA GLY A 560 -6.71 -5.84 24.42
C GLY A 560 -5.92 -6.94 25.14
N ARG A 561 -4.88 -6.56 25.90
CA ARG A 561 -3.97 -7.48 26.62
C ARG A 561 -4.69 -8.50 27.52
N ASN A 562 -5.79 -8.10 28.16
CA ASN A 562 -6.56 -8.97 29.04
C ASN A 562 -7.31 -10.05 28.27
N GLU A 563 -7.77 -9.74 27.06
CA GLU A 563 -8.44 -10.71 26.21
C GLU A 563 -7.45 -11.77 25.72
N ILE A 564 -6.26 -11.33 25.30
CA ILE A 564 -5.14 -12.20 24.94
C ILE A 564 -4.76 -13.11 26.11
N ALA A 565 -4.56 -12.55 27.31
CA ALA A 565 -4.21 -13.32 28.49
C ALA A 565 -5.29 -14.38 28.85
N MET A 566 -6.57 -14.05 28.73
CA MET A 566 -7.66 -15.02 28.96
C MET A 566 -7.68 -16.13 27.92
N LYS A 567 -7.45 -15.82 26.63
CA LYS A 567 -7.37 -16.83 25.57
C LYS A 567 -6.19 -17.77 25.79
N ILE A 568 -5.02 -17.24 26.15
CA ILE A 568 -3.83 -18.04 26.48
C ILE A 568 -4.09 -18.92 27.70
N LEU A 569 -4.68 -18.37 28.77
CA LEU A 569 -5.01 -19.13 29.99
C LEU A 569 -6.02 -20.25 29.71
N SER A 570 -7.00 -20.01 28.85
CA SER A 570 -7.97 -21.02 28.40
C SER A 570 -7.31 -22.13 27.60
N ALA A 571 -6.47 -21.77 26.63
CA ALA A 571 -5.75 -22.71 25.79
C ALA A 571 -4.74 -23.56 26.60
N GLU A 572 -4.07 -22.96 27.59
CA GLU A 572 -3.09 -23.63 28.44
C GLU A 572 -3.73 -24.50 29.53
N ALA A 573 -4.78 -24.00 30.20
CA ALA A 573 -5.46 -24.76 31.24
C ALA A 573 -6.40 -25.84 30.67
N GLY A 574 -6.71 -25.80 29.37
CA GLY A 574 -7.68 -26.69 28.75
C GLY A 574 -9.10 -26.49 29.31
N ILE A 575 -9.41 -25.27 29.73
CA ILE A 575 -10.68 -24.89 30.33
C ILE A 575 -11.42 -24.02 29.34
N ASN A 576 -12.72 -24.25 29.21
CA ASN A 576 -13.57 -23.52 28.29
C ASN A 576 -13.40 -22.01 28.55
N LEU A 577 -13.12 -21.24 27.50
CA LEU A 577 -12.90 -19.79 27.61
C LEU A 577 -14.11 -19.11 28.26
N SER A 578 -15.31 -19.65 28.02
CA SER A 578 -16.54 -19.19 28.63
C SER A 578 -16.57 -19.45 30.14
N ASP A 579 -16.07 -20.58 30.64
CA ASP A 579 -16.05 -20.91 32.07
C ASP A 579 -15.04 -20.03 32.83
N LEU A 580 -13.86 -19.80 32.23
CA LEU A 580 -12.86 -18.84 32.70
C LEU A 580 -13.41 -17.40 32.78
N ARG A 581 -14.14 -16.95 31.74
CA ARG A 581 -14.79 -15.62 31.72
C ARG A 581 -15.94 -15.50 32.73
N LYS A 582 -16.65 -16.61 33.00
CA LYS A 582 -17.78 -16.69 33.93
C LYS A 582 -17.33 -16.78 35.40
N GLY A 583 -16.10 -17.24 35.68
CA GLY A 583 -15.58 -17.47 37.02
C GLY A 583 -16.28 -18.60 37.77
N LYS A 584 -17.02 -19.46 37.05
CA LYS A 584 -17.65 -20.67 37.57
C LYS A 584 -16.69 -21.82 37.33
N LEU A 585 -15.72 -21.93 38.23
CA LEU A 585 -14.68 -22.93 38.16
C LEU A 585 -14.88 -23.85 39.35
N ASP A 586 -14.95 -25.16 39.10
CA ASP A 586 -14.87 -26.15 40.17
C ASP A 586 -13.43 -26.19 40.75
N ASP A 587 -13.26 -26.91 41.85
CA ASP A 587 -11.96 -26.95 42.54
C ASP A 587 -10.84 -27.55 41.66
N ASP A 588 -11.19 -28.44 40.72
CA ASP A 588 -10.26 -29.04 39.74
C ASP A 588 -9.84 -28.03 38.66
N GLN A 589 -10.80 -27.26 38.14
CA GLN A 589 -10.57 -26.17 37.20
C GLN A 589 -9.75 -25.04 37.85
N TRP A 590 -9.97 -24.73 39.12
CA TRP A 590 -9.11 -23.80 39.87
C TRP A 590 -7.69 -24.33 40.02
N ALA A 591 -7.50 -25.62 40.28
CA ALA A 591 -6.18 -26.24 40.33
C ALA A 591 -5.45 -26.19 38.97
N LYS A 592 -6.17 -26.46 37.88
CA LYS A 592 -5.66 -26.32 36.50
C LYS A 592 -5.26 -24.88 36.17
N ILE A 593 -6.05 -23.90 36.59
CA ILE A 593 -5.72 -22.47 36.43
C ILE A 593 -4.51 -22.09 37.24
N ALA A 594 -4.43 -22.48 38.51
CA ALA A 594 -3.27 -22.17 39.35
C ALA A 594 -1.97 -22.74 38.73
N THR A 595 -2.05 -23.95 38.18
CA THR A 595 -0.95 -24.59 37.46
C THR A 595 -0.57 -23.82 36.19
N ALA A 596 -1.56 -23.44 35.37
CA ALA A 596 -1.34 -22.67 34.15
C ALA A 596 -0.79 -21.27 34.45
N MET A 597 -1.29 -20.59 35.49
CA MET A 597 -0.81 -19.28 35.93
C MET A 597 0.65 -19.33 36.39
N GLY A 598 1.07 -20.38 37.10
CA GLY A 598 2.48 -20.55 37.49
C GLY A 598 3.41 -20.68 36.28
N LYS A 599 2.98 -21.39 35.23
CA LYS A 599 3.72 -21.47 33.96
C LYS A 599 3.72 -20.14 33.20
N MET A 600 2.60 -19.42 33.19
CA MET A 600 2.49 -18.13 32.52
C MET A 600 3.32 -17.03 33.19
N ASP A 601 3.39 -17.01 34.52
CA ASP A 601 4.14 -16.00 35.30
C ASP A 601 5.65 -16.11 35.07
N SER A 602 6.15 -17.33 34.86
CA SER A 602 7.55 -17.60 34.55
C SER A 602 7.89 -17.52 33.06
N ALA A 603 6.88 -17.43 32.18
CA ALA A 603 7.08 -17.39 30.73
C ALA A 603 7.48 -15.98 30.25
N PRO A 604 8.49 -15.85 29.37
CA PRO A 604 8.93 -14.55 28.84
C PRO A 604 8.03 -14.06 27.69
N LEU A 605 6.72 -13.93 27.93
CA LEU A 605 5.73 -13.43 26.96
C LEU A 605 5.36 -11.97 27.25
N PHE A 606 5.61 -11.08 26.30
CA PHE A 606 5.30 -9.66 26.38
C PHE A 606 4.12 -9.32 25.47
N ILE A 607 3.16 -8.53 25.95
CA ILE A 607 1.99 -8.09 25.17
C ILE A 607 1.96 -6.57 25.15
N ASP A 608 1.82 -5.99 23.97
CA ASP A 608 1.64 -4.56 23.75
C ASP A 608 0.34 -4.32 22.98
N ASP A 609 -0.63 -3.67 23.63
CA ASP A 609 -1.95 -3.34 23.09
C ASP A 609 -2.13 -1.83 22.85
N SER A 610 -1.03 -1.10 22.65
CA SER A 610 -1.09 0.34 22.38
C SER A 610 -1.74 0.59 21.01
N PRO A 611 -2.76 1.48 20.92
CA PRO A 611 -3.44 1.77 19.66
C PRO A 611 -2.54 2.58 18.71
N ASN A 612 -2.75 2.42 17.40
CA ASN A 612 -2.14 3.25 16.34
C ASN A 612 -0.61 3.33 16.35
N MET A 613 0.07 2.25 16.76
CA MET A 613 1.54 2.23 16.79
C MET A 613 2.15 2.34 15.38
N THR A 614 3.14 3.22 15.25
CA THR A 614 3.96 3.32 14.04
C THR A 614 4.97 2.17 13.97
N LEU A 615 5.44 1.82 12.76
CA LEU A 615 6.48 0.81 12.60
C LEU A 615 7.78 1.16 13.34
N MET A 616 8.10 2.46 13.44
CA MET A 616 9.28 2.93 14.17
C MET A 616 9.17 2.63 15.66
N GLU A 617 7.99 2.78 16.26
CA GLU A 617 7.74 2.41 17.65
C GLU A 617 7.81 0.89 17.88
N ILE A 618 7.20 0.09 16.99
CA ILE A 618 7.30 -1.37 17.03
C ILE A 618 8.78 -1.79 17.02
N ARG A 619 9.56 -1.23 16.08
CA ARG A 619 10.99 -1.50 15.94
C ARG A 619 11.78 -1.10 17.18
N ALA A 620 11.54 0.09 17.73
CA ALA A 620 12.23 0.58 18.92
C ALA A 620 11.95 -0.31 20.16
N LYS A 621 10.68 -0.71 20.36
CA LYS A 621 10.28 -1.61 21.44
C LYS A 621 10.86 -3.02 21.27
N ALA A 622 10.83 -3.57 20.06
CA ALA A 622 11.43 -4.86 19.74
C ALA A 622 12.96 -4.87 19.96
N ARG A 623 13.67 -3.82 19.52
CA ARG A 623 15.11 -3.64 19.77
C ARG A 623 15.44 -3.62 21.27
N ARG A 624 14.69 -2.84 22.06
CA ARG A 624 14.86 -2.76 23.52
C ARG A 624 14.67 -4.13 24.18
N LEU A 625 13.66 -4.89 23.73
CA LEU A 625 13.37 -6.21 24.26
C LEU A 625 14.41 -7.26 23.83
N LYS A 626 14.95 -7.17 22.60
CA LYS A 626 16.07 -7.99 22.13
C LYS A 626 17.31 -7.80 23.01
N GLN A 627 17.67 -6.56 23.33
CA GLN A 627 18.82 -6.25 24.18
C GLN A 627 18.64 -6.73 25.62
N LYS A 628 17.45 -6.52 26.22
CA LYS A 628 17.22 -6.81 27.64
C LYS A 628 16.87 -8.28 27.91
N ASN A 629 16.14 -8.93 27.01
CA ASN A 629 15.51 -10.23 27.24
C ASN A 629 15.79 -11.25 26.13
N ASN A 630 16.71 -10.97 25.19
CA ASN A 630 17.06 -11.84 24.07
C ASN A 630 15.84 -12.35 23.28
N LEU A 631 15.03 -11.40 22.78
CA LEU A 631 13.85 -11.65 21.96
C LEU A 631 14.08 -12.72 20.88
N LYS A 632 13.14 -13.67 20.79
CA LYS A 632 13.18 -14.83 19.88
C LYS A 632 11.99 -14.91 18.92
N LEU A 633 10.85 -14.27 19.20
CA LEU A 633 9.70 -14.24 18.29
C LEU A 633 8.93 -12.91 18.39
N ILE A 634 8.51 -12.37 17.24
CA ILE A 634 7.63 -11.20 17.15
C ILE A 634 6.31 -11.63 16.47
N VAL A 635 5.17 -11.24 17.03
CA VAL A 635 3.85 -11.42 16.42
C VAL A 635 3.14 -10.07 16.31
N LEU A 636 2.60 -9.76 15.13
CA LEU A 636 1.87 -8.53 14.80
C LEU A 636 0.44 -8.83 14.35
N ASP A 637 -0.55 -8.23 15.02
CA ASP A 637 -1.99 -8.48 14.82
C ASP A 637 -2.78 -7.18 14.63
N TYR A 638 -3.21 -6.77 13.43
CA TYR A 638 -2.90 -7.28 12.08
C TYR A 638 -2.31 -6.16 11.20
N LEU A 639 -1.58 -6.54 10.15
CA LEU A 639 -0.74 -5.66 9.33
C LEU A 639 -1.54 -4.50 8.70
N GLN A 640 -2.79 -4.76 8.32
CA GLN A 640 -3.73 -3.75 7.80
C GLN A 640 -4.37 -2.85 8.87
N LEU A 641 -3.84 -2.76 10.10
CA LEU A 641 -4.17 -1.68 11.06
C LEU A 641 -2.99 -0.74 11.33
N MET A 642 -1.83 -1.01 10.75
CA MET A 642 -0.68 -0.14 10.88
C MET A 642 -0.88 1.17 10.12
N SER A 643 -0.28 2.25 10.62
CA SER A 643 -0.24 3.57 9.97
C SER A 643 1.22 4.00 9.80
N SER A 644 1.52 4.54 8.63
CA SER A 644 2.86 4.99 8.25
C SER A 644 3.17 6.39 8.78
N GLY A 645 2.18 7.09 9.37
CA GLY A 645 2.31 8.49 9.80
C GLY A 645 2.52 9.49 8.65
N LYS A 646 2.67 9.02 7.41
CA LYS A 646 2.74 9.82 6.18
C LYS A 646 1.39 9.75 5.46
N LYS A 647 1.05 10.79 4.69
CA LYS A 647 -0.07 10.70 3.74
C LYS A 647 0.36 9.78 2.59
N VAL A 648 -0.11 8.54 2.61
CA VAL A 648 0.05 7.58 1.51
C VAL A 648 -1.32 7.45 0.84
N GLU A 649 -1.35 7.43 -0.50
CA GLU A 649 -2.60 7.59 -1.24
C GLU A 649 -3.39 6.30 -1.47
N SER A 650 -2.76 5.14 -1.31
CA SER A 650 -3.43 3.84 -1.41
C SER A 650 -3.00 2.94 -0.26
N ARG A 651 -3.98 2.28 0.36
CA ARG A 651 -3.75 1.30 1.44
C ARG A 651 -2.82 0.17 0.99
N GLN A 652 -2.86 -0.19 -0.28
CA GLN A 652 -2.03 -1.24 -0.88
C GLN A 652 -0.54 -0.87 -0.88
N GLN A 653 -0.23 0.40 -1.17
CA GLN A 653 1.13 0.92 -1.12
C GLN A 653 1.64 0.95 0.31
N GLU A 654 0.80 1.38 1.25
CA GLU A 654 1.13 1.42 2.67
C GLU A 654 1.42 0.01 3.23
N VAL A 655 0.60 -0.97 2.85
CA VAL A 655 0.78 -2.39 3.18
C VAL A 655 2.05 -2.97 2.56
N SER A 656 2.39 -2.61 1.32
CA SER A 656 3.64 -3.03 0.66
C SER A 656 4.88 -2.46 1.36
N GLU A 657 4.85 -1.18 1.72
CA GLU A 657 5.94 -0.53 2.48
C GLU A 657 6.12 -1.16 3.86
N PHE A 658 5.02 -1.48 4.56
CA PHE A 658 5.08 -2.22 5.82
C PHE A 658 5.69 -3.60 5.66
N SER A 659 5.29 -4.35 4.63
CA SER A 659 5.80 -5.69 4.35
C SER A 659 7.34 -5.69 4.23
N ARG A 660 7.89 -4.80 3.39
CA ARG A 660 9.35 -4.65 3.23
C ARG A 660 10.04 -4.25 4.52
N ALA A 661 9.50 -3.26 5.22
CA ALA A 661 10.14 -2.72 6.41
C ALA A 661 10.08 -3.71 7.60
N LEU A 662 9.04 -4.54 7.67
CA LEU A 662 8.94 -5.68 8.59
C LEU A 662 9.96 -6.77 8.25
N LYS A 663 10.17 -7.09 6.98
CA LYS A 663 11.21 -8.04 6.55
C LYS A 663 12.62 -7.57 6.91
N LEU A 664 12.92 -6.30 6.67
CA LEU A 664 14.20 -5.70 7.06
C LEU A 664 14.38 -5.75 8.58
N MET A 665 13.33 -5.42 9.35
CA MET A 665 13.38 -5.51 10.81
C MET A 665 13.59 -6.94 11.31
N ALA A 666 12.97 -7.94 10.69
CA ALA A 666 13.16 -9.36 11.05
C ALA A 666 14.62 -9.79 10.86
N LYS A 667 15.24 -9.41 9.73
CA LYS A 667 16.66 -9.65 9.43
C LYS A 667 17.59 -8.92 10.39
N GLU A 668 17.34 -7.63 10.61
CA GLU A 668 18.14 -6.78 11.49
C GLU A 668 18.18 -7.29 12.93
N LEU A 669 17.05 -7.79 13.43
CA LEU A 669 16.95 -8.32 14.79
C LEU A 669 17.35 -9.80 14.91
N GLU A 670 17.55 -10.49 13.78
CA GLU A 670 17.71 -11.95 13.69
C GLU A 670 16.60 -12.69 14.48
N VAL A 671 15.34 -12.33 14.22
CA VAL A 671 14.16 -12.87 14.91
C VAL A 671 13.06 -13.19 13.89
N PRO A 672 12.42 -14.37 13.95
CA PRO A 672 11.21 -14.64 13.18
C PRO A 672 10.10 -13.65 13.53
N LEU A 673 9.46 -13.09 12.51
CA LEU A 673 8.35 -12.16 12.62
C LEU A 673 7.11 -12.73 11.95
N ILE A 674 6.04 -12.89 12.72
CA ILE A 674 4.72 -13.29 12.24
C ILE A 674 3.88 -12.03 12.05
N ALA A 675 3.44 -11.78 10.83
CA ALA A 675 2.47 -10.75 10.50
C ALA A 675 1.13 -11.39 10.13
N LEU A 676 0.06 -11.02 10.86
CA LEU A 676 -1.29 -11.43 10.49
C LEU A 676 -1.81 -10.54 9.35
N SER A 677 -2.41 -11.19 8.35
CA SER A 677 -3.04 -10.53 7.21
C SER A 677 -4.43 -11.11 6.98
N GLN A 678 -5.37 -10.29 6.50
CA GLN A 678 -6.64 -10.79 6.01
C GLN A 678 -6.54 -11.24 4.55
N LEU A 679 -7.38 -12.20 4.15
CA LEU A 679 -7.53 -12.67 2.77
C LEU A 679 -8.71 -12.00 2.06
N ASN A 680 -8.56 -11.75 0.76
CA ASN A 680 -9.64 -11.37 -0.14
C ASN A 680 -10.63 -12.54 -0.33
N ARG A 681 -11.82 -12.24 -0.86
CA ARG A 681 -12.90 -13.24 -1.05
C ARG A 681 -12.84 -14.00 -2.39
N GLY A 682 -11.75 -13.91 -3.15
CA GLY A 682 -11.61 -14.59 -4.45
C GLY A 682 -11.75 -16.11 -4.35
N SER A 683 -11.32 -16.70 -3.24
CA SER A 683 -11.48 -18.13 -2.98
C SER A 683 -12.94 -18.58 -2.88
N GLU A 684 -13.88 -17.73 -2.44
CA GLU A 684 -15.28 -18.11 -2.22
C GLU A 684 -16.05 -18.40 -3.51
N GLN A 685 -15.61 -17.81 -4.62
CA GLN A 685 -16.18 -17.99 -5.95
C GLN A 685 -15.66 -19.25 -6.64
N ARG A 686 -14.58 -19.86 -6.12
CA ARG A 686 -14.03 -21.11 -6.63
C ARG A 686 -14.80 -22.32 -6.10
N THR A 687 -14.82 -23.38 -6.89
CA THR A 687 -15.49 -24.64 -6.54
C THR A 687 -14.91 -25.29 -5.27
N ASP A 688 -13.60 -25.16 -5.04
CA ASP A 688 -12.88 -25.79 -3.93
C ASP A 688 -12.82 -24.92 -2.65
N LYS A 689 -13.10 -23.61 -2.77
CA LYS A 689 -13.13 -22.63 -1.66
C LYS A 689 -11.86 -22.57 -0.80
N LYS A 690 -10.78 -23.22 -1.23
CA LYS A 690 -9.47 -23.22 -0.57
C LYS A 690 -8.77 -21.90 -0.86
N PRO A 691 -8.24 -21.20 0.14
CA PRO A 691 -7.46 -20.01 -0.07
C PRO A 691 -6.13 -20.35 -0.77
N GLN A 692 -5.70 -19.48 -1.66
CA GLN A 692 -4.45 -19.54 -2.41
C GLN A 692 -3.65 -18.27 -2.16
N VAL A 693 -2.35 -18.25 -2.51
CA VAL A 693 -1.51 -17.05 -2.36
C VAL A 693 -2.08 -15.87 -3.16
N SER A 694 -2.81 -16.14 -4.25
CA SER A 694 -3.58 -15.15 -5.01
C SER A 694 -4.58 -14.36 -4.16
N ASP A 695 -5.03 -14.91 -3.04
CA ASP A 695 -6.08 -14.33 -2.22
C ASP A 695 -5.53 -13.39 -1.14
N LEU A 696 -4.22 -13.39 -0.93
CA LEU A 696 -3.51 -12.33 -0.20
C LEU A 696 -3.38 -11.04 -1.03
N ARG A 697 -3.72 -11.10 -2.32
CA ARG A 697 -3.49 -10.01 -3.26
C ARG A 697 -4.69 -9.10 -3.31
N GLU A 698 -4.51 -7.87 -2.87
CA GLU A 698 -5.42 -6.79 -3.23
C GLU A 698 -5.07 -6.20 -4.62
N SER A 699 -3.91 -6.56 -5.20
CA SER A 699 -3.39 -6.08 -6.48
C SER A 699 -4.02 -6.77 -7.69
N GLY A 700 -4.24 -6.00 -8.76
CA GLY A 700 -4.78 -6.53 -10.00
C GLY A 700 -3.78 -7.20 -10.93
N CYS A 701 -4.30 -7.80 -11.99
CA CYS A 701 -3.60 -8.70 -12.89
C CYS A 701 -3.74 -8.23 -14.35
N LEU A 702 -2.83 -8.68 -15.21
CA LEU A 702 -2.69 -8.29 -16.61
C LEU A 702 -3.05 -9.46 -17.52
N THR A 703 -3.48 -9.20 -18.76
CA THR A 703 -3.76 -10.29 -19.72
C THR A 703 -2.48 -10.86 -20.34
N ALA A 704 -2.57 -12.07 -20.90
CA ALA A 704 -1.45 -12.75 -21.56
C ALA A 704 -0.79 -11.91 -22.67
N ASP A 705 -1.57 -11.14 -23.42
CA ASP A 705 -1.11 -10.29 -24.53
C ASP A 705 -0.39 -9.00 -24.07
N THR A 706 -0.30 -8.78 -22.77
CA THR A 706 0.41 -7.63 -22.19
C THR A 706 1.91 -7.77 -22.44
N ARG A 707 2.50 -6.75 -23.06
CA ARG A 707 3.89 -6.67 -23.50
C ARG A 707 4.74 -5.93 -22.48
N VAL A 708 5.68 -6.63 -21.86
CA VAL A 708 6.66 -6.12 -20.91
C VAL A 708 7.89 -5.59 -21.64
N LEU A 709 8.31 -4.36 -21.33
CA LEU A 709 9.50 -3.77 -21.94
C LEU A 709 10.79 -4.25 -21.27
N ARG A 710 11.60 -4.99 -22.03
CA ARG A 710 12.88 -5.52 -21.56
C ARG A 710 13.99 -4.48 -21.60
N SER A 711 14.84 -4.46 -20.57
CA SER A 711 15.98 -3.54 -20.50
C SER A 711 17.24 -4.08 -21.18
N ASP A 712 17.35 -5.40 -21.32
CA ASP A 712 18.49 -6.05 -21.96
C ASP A 712 18.45 -6.03 -23.47
N THR A 713 17.29 -6.29 -24.09
CA THR A 713 17.11 -6.30 -25.55
C THR A 713 16.49 -5.01 -26.06
N GLY A 714 15.78 -4.28 -25.21
CA GLY A 714 14.99 -3.11 -25.59
C GLY A 714 13.70 -3.42 -26.34
N ALA A 715 13.44 -4.71 -26.61
CA ALA A 715 12.22 -5.20 -27.23
C ALA A 715 11.13 -5.46 -26.16
N GLU A 716 9.93 -5.79 -26.63
CA GLU A 716 8.80 -6.16 -25.78
C GLU A 716 8.61 -7.68 -25.79
N THR A 717 8.32 -8.30 -24.65
CA THR A 717 7.95 -9.73 -24.54
C THR A 717 6.63 -9.85 -23.81
N THR A 718 5.73 -10.72 -24.28
CA THR A 718 4.40 -10.85 -23.67
C THR A 718 4.44 -11.60 -22.34
N MET A 719 3.47 -11.33 -21.46
CA MET A 719 3.26 -12.09 -20.22
C MET A 719 3.03 -13.58 -20.50
N GLY A 720 2.28 -13.91 -21.55
CA GLY A 720 2.05 -15.28 -21.98
C GLY A 720 3.34 -16.01 -22.36
N GLU A 721 4.19 -15.39 -23.19
CA GLU A 721 5.48 -15.97 -23.58
C GLU A 721 6.41 -16.17 -22.38
N LEU A 722 6.49 -15.17 -21.49
CA LEU A 722 7.31 -15.26 -20.27
C LEU A 722 6.85 -16.41 -19.35
N PHE A 723 5.53 -16.60 -19.24
CA PHE A 723 4.94 -17.69 -18.48
C PHE A 723 5.20 -19.05 -19.12
N GLU A 724 4.90 -19.22 -20.40
CA GLU A 724 5.08 -20.49 -21.13
C GLU A 724 6.54 -20.96 -21.13
N GLN A 725 7.48 -20.01 -21.22
CA GLN A 725 8.92 -20.31 -21.19
C GLN A 725 9.44 -20.56 -19.76
N GLY A 726 8.62 -20.31 -18.73
CA GLY A 726 9.07 -20.37 -17.33
C GLY A 726 10.23 -19.40 -17.06
N SER A 727 10.24 -18.25 -17.74
CA SER A 727 11.36 -17.32 -17.72
C SER A 727 11.59 -16.77 -16.31
N GLN A 728 12.85 -16.75 -15.90
CA GLN A 728 13.28 -16.16 -14.64
C GLN A 728 14.42 -15.17 -14.87
N ASP A 729 14.53 -14.19 -13.97
CA ASP A 729 15.60 -13.20 -13.96
C ASP A 729 15.68 -12.37 -15.27
N VAL A 730 14.53 -11.96 -15.78
CA VAL A 730 14.42 -11.19 -17.03
C VAL A 730 14.63 -9.70 -16.75
N PRO A 731 15.64 -9.04 -17.34
CA PRO A 731 15.86 -7.60 -17.13
C PRO A 731 14.75 -6.75 -17.74
N VAL A 732 14.13 -5.90 -16.93
CA VAL A 732 13.01 -5.02 -17.29
C VAL A 732 13.23 -3.59 -16.81
N TRP A 733 12.61 -2.64 -17.48
CA TRP A 733 12.60 -1.25 -17.02
C TRP A 733 11.57 -1.04 -15.91
N SER A 734 12.02 -0.44 -14.81
CA SER A 734 11.23 -0.12 -13.62
C SER A 734 11.39 1.36 -13.26
N LEU A 735 10.35 1.98 -12.72
CA LEU A 735 10.36 3.36 -12.24
C LEU A 735 10.96 3.43 -10.83
N GLY A 736 12.03 4.21 -10.69
CA GLY A 736 12.69 4.55 -9.44
C GLY A 736 11.93 5.58 -8.60
N ASP A 737 12.34 5.73 -7.33
CA ASP A 737 11.76 6.72 -6.41
C ASP A 737 12.02 8.17 -6.86
N ASP A 738 13.05 8.38 -7.68
CA ASP A 738 13.38 9.66 -8.33
C ASP A 738 12.61 9.90 -9.64
N MET A 739 11.62 9.04 -9.93
CA MET A 739 10.83 9.02 -11.17
C MET A 739 11.67 8.83 -12.45
N ARG A 740 12.85 8.22 -12.35
CA ARG A 740 13.67 7.81 -13.50
C ARG A 740 13.58 6.30 -13.73
N PHE A 741 13.76 5.86 -14.97
CA PHE A 741 13.73 4.43 -15.27
C PHE A 741 15.08 3.76 -14.98
N VAL A 742 15.03 2.73 -14.16
CA VAL A 742 16.16 1.90 -13.74
C VAL A 742 15.93 0.45 -14.14
N GLU A 743 17.01 -0.27 -14.41
CA GLU A 743 16.94 -1.71 -14.68
C GLU A 743 16.66 -2.49 -13.39
N ARG A 744 15.71 -3.42 -13.47
CA ARG A 744 15.36 -4.39 -12.43
C ARG A 744 15.08 -5.75 -13.06
N HIS A 745 15.07 -6.81 -12.25
CA HIS A 745 14.88 -8.16 -12.75
C HIS A 745 13.49 -8.66 -12.42
N LEU A 746 12.78 -9.11 -13.46
CA LEU A 746 11.52 -9.84 -13.37
C LEU A 746 11.86 -11.31 -13.08
N THR A 747 11.49 -11.80 -11.90
CA THR A 747 11.86 -13.13 -11.45
C THR A 747 10.91 -14.21 -11.94
N HIS A 748 9.59 -13.96 -11.94
CA HIS A 748 8.60 -14.96 -12.33
C HIS A 748 7.34 -14.30 -12.90
N VAL A 749 6.75 -14.91 -13.93
CA VAL A 749 5.36 -14.67 -14.35
C VAL A 749 4.55 -15.92 -14.02
N PHE A 750 3.30 -15.76 -13.57
CA PHE A 750 2.42 -16.89 -13.29
C PHE A 750 0.95 -16.52 -13.53
N SER A 751 0.12 -17.53 -13.85
CA SER A 751 -1.32 -17.36 -14.01
C SER A 751 -2.01 -17.17 -12.65
N THR A 752 -3.00 -16.28 -12.62
CA THR A 752 -3.87 -16.02 -11.46
C THR A 752 -5.33 -16.43 -11.70
N GLY A 753 -5.58 -17.19 -12.77
CA GLY A 753 -6.90 -17.67 -13.16
C GLY A 753 -7.71 -16.67 -14.00
N VAL A 754 -8.98 -17.01 -14.23
CA VAL A 754 -9.89 -16.23 -15.06
C VAL A 754 -10.53 -15.11 -14.24
N LYS A 755 -10.42 -13.86 -14.68
CA LYS A 755 -10.97 -12.68 -14.00
C LYS A 755 -11.61 -11.68 -14.97
N PRO A 756 -12.53 -10.82 -14.50
CA PRO A 756 -13.03 -9.66 -15.25
C PRO A 756 -11.92 -8.71 -15.71
N VAL A 757 -11.85 -8.44 -17.01
CA VAL A 757 -10.84 -7.60 -17.66
C VAL A 757 -11.47 -6.34 -18.25
N TYR A 758 -10.74 -5.24 -18.13
CA TYR A 758 -11.12 -3.94 -18.67
C TYR A 758 -9.98 -3.42 -19.56
N ARG A 759 -10.34 -2.85 -20.71
CA ARG A 759 -9.42 -2.15 -21.62
C ARG A 759 -9.32 -0.68 -21.21
N LEU A 760 -8.12 -0.27 -20.84
CA LEU A 760 -7.72 1.11 -20.63
C LEU A 760 -7.18 1.68 -21.95
N THR A 761 -7.64 2.86 -22.37
CA THR A 761 -7.11 3.60 -23.52
C THR A 761 -6.67 5.00 -23.12
N LEU A 762 -5.45 5.38 -23.48
CA LEU A 762 -4.87 6.70 -23.20
C LEU A 762 -4.90 7.62 -24.43
N ALA A 763 -4.71 8.92 -24.22
CA ALA A 763 -4.75 9.93 -25.27
C ALA A 763 -3.62 9.77 -26.28
N SER A 764 -2.46 9.21 -25.92
CA SER A 764 -1.42 8.82 -26.89
C SER A 764 -1.83 7.64 -27.78
N GLY A 765 -2.95 6.97 -27.49
CA GLY A 765 -3.42 5.79 -28.19
C GLY A 765 -2.92 4.48 -27.57
N LYS A 766 -2.04 4.52 -26.56
CA LYS A 766 -1.62 3.33 -25.80
C LYS A 766 -2.84 2.67 -25.14
N THR A 767 -2.84 1.33 -25.18
CA THR A 767 -3.91 0.52 -24.61
C THR A 767 -3.33 -0.61 -23.79
N LEU A 768 -3.98 -0.94 -22.67
CA LEU A 768 -3.61 -2.07 -21.83
C LEU A 768 -4.88 -2.69 -21.23
N ARG A 769 -4.86 -4.01 -21.04
CA ARG A 769 -5.98 -4.79 -20.53
C ARG A 769 -5.61 -5.34 -19.16
N ALA A 770 -6.42 -5.04 -18.16
CA ALA A 770 -6.15 -5.42 -16.78
C ALA A 770 -7.43 -5.60 -15.96
N THR A 771 -7.32 -6.20 -14.79
CA THR A 771 -8.43 -6.29 -13.84
C THR A 771 -8.70 -4.94 -13.16
N ALA A 772 -9.91 -4.74 -12.64
CA ALA A 772 -10.33 -3.47 -12.03
C ALA A 772 -9.43 -3.00 -10.87
N ASN A 773 -8.80 -3.91 -10.13
CA ASN A 773 -7.90 -3.58 -9.03
C ASN A 773 -6.43 -3.40 -9.47
N HIS A 774 -6.12 -3.41 -10.77
CA HIS A 774 -4.73 -3.28 -11.22
C HIS A 774 -4.22 -1.85 -11.01
N PRO A 775 -3.12 -1.64 -10.27
CA PRO A 775 -2.57 -0.32 -10.00
C PRO A 775 -1.86 0.31 -11.22
N PHE A 776 -2.12 1.59 -11.44
CA PHE A 776 -1.44 2.47 -12.42
C PHE A 776 -0.85 3.69 -11.72
N PHE A 777 0.32 4.13 -12.18
CA PHE A 777 1.00 5.28 -11.58
C PHE A 777 0.32 6.60 -11.97
N THR A 778 -0.22 7.32 -11.00
CA THR A 778 -0.79 8.68 -11.17
C THR A 778 0.08 9.71 -10.44
N TYR A 779 -0.20 11.00 -10.61
CA TYR A 779 0.53 12.07 -9.88
C TYR A 779 0.54 11.87 -8.36
N THR A 780 -0.58 11.34 -7.91
CA THR A 780 -1.06 11.36 -6.56
C THR A 780 -0.60 10.02 -5.92
N GLY A 781 -0.58 8.95 -6.71
CA GLY A 781 0.08 7.69 -6.35
C GLY A 781 -0.40 6.56 -7.25
N TRP A 782 -0.25 5.33 -6.78
CA TRP A 782 -0.81 4.16 -7.47
C TRP A 782 -2.33 4.08 -7.25
N LYS A 783 -3.10 4.02 -8.33
CA LYS A 783 -4.56 3.86 -8.30
C LYS A 783 -5.01 2.65 -9.09
N GLY A 784 -5.96 1.89 -8.55
CA GLY A 784 -6.58 0.76 -9.25
C GLY A 784 -7.33 1.22 -10.50
N LEU A 785 -7.38 0.39 -11.55
CA LEU A 785 -8.10 0.70 -12.79
C LEU A 785 -9.56 1.13 -12.59
N GLY A 786 -10.26 0.52 -11.63
CA GLY A 786 -11.65 0.79 -11.30
C GLY A 786 -11.86 2.10 -10.52
N GLU A 787 -10.79 2.68 -9.98
CA GLU A 787 -10.81 4.00 -9.35
C GLU A 787 -10.51 5.12 -10.36
N LEU A 788 -9.95 4.77 -11.52
CA LEU A 788 -9.63 5.73 -12.56
C LEU A 788 -10.90 6.18 -13.28
N THR A 789 -10.90 7.47 -13.63
CA THR A 789 -11.94 8.11 -14.41
C THR A 789 -11.38 8.70 -15.70
N VAL A 790 -12.24 8.91 -16.70
CA VAL A 790 -11.84 9.59 -17.94
C VAL A 790 -11.38 11.01 -17.61
N GLY A 791 -10.15 11.34 -18.01
CA GLY A 791 -9.49 12.60 -17.68
C GLY A 791 -8.35 12.48 -16.67
N ASP A 792 -8.27 11.37 -15.92
CA ASP A 792 -7.12 11.09 -15.05
C ASP A 792 -5.83 10.95 -15.86
N ARG A 793 -4.68 11.21 -15.23
CA ARG A 793 -3.37 11.18 -15.91
C ARG A 793 -2.47 10.11 -15.32
N LEU A 794 -1.93 9.26 -16.20
CA LEU A 794 -1.06 8.15 -15.86
C LEU A 794 0.38 8.41 -16.31
N GLY A 795 1.34 7.89 -15.55
CA GLY A 795 2.75 7.94 -15.86
C GLY A 795 3.11 6.94 -16.95
N VAL A 796 3.53 7.44 -18.11
CA VAL A 796 4.10 6.65 -19.20
C VAL A 796 5.54 7.09 -19.48
N PRO A 797 6.38 6.27 -20.12
CA PRO A 797 7.74 6.68 -20.41
C PRO A 797 7.78 7.82 -21.43
N ARG A 798 8.54 8.87 -21.08
CA ARG A 798 8.89 10.00 -21.97
C ARG A 798 10.18 9.72 -22.73
N HIS A 799 11.09 9.01 -22.08
CA HIS A 799 12.37 8.57 -22.61
C HIS A 799 12.71 7.21 -21.99
N VAL A 800 13.36 6.35 -22.77
CA VAL A 800 13.87 5.07 -22.28
C VAL A 800 15.30 4.92 -22.78
N ASN A 801 16.22 4.62 -21.86
CA ASN A 801 17.64 4.41 -22.17
C ASN A 801 17.84 3.21 -23.11
N GLY A 802 18.92 3.25 -23.89
CA GLY A 802 19.28 2.13 -24.78
C GLY A 802 19.50 0.83 -24.00
N PRO A 803 19.26 -0.33 -24.63
CA PRO A 803 19.41 -1.61 -23.96
C PRO A 803 20.86 -1.87 -23.52
N SER A 804 21.01 -2.74 -22.51
CA SER A 804 22.32 -3.17 -22.02
C SER A 804 23.03 -4.09 -23.03
N ALA A 805 22.31 -5.01 -23.68
CA ALA A 805 22.84 -5.81 -24.78
C ALA A 805 22.59 -5.11 -26.11
N ARG A 806 23.67 -4.61 -26.74
CA ARG A 806 23.60 -3.95 -28.05
C ARG A 806 24.12 -4.86 -29.14
N THR A 807 23.42 -4.87 -30.27
CA THR A 807 23.82 -5.60 -31.48
C THR A 807 24.11 -4.60 -32.59
N HIS A 808 25.03 -4.92 -33.50
CA HIS A 808 25.37 -4.05 -34.63
C HIS A 808 25.10 -4.78 -35.93
N TRP A 809 24.43 -4.11 -36.87
CA TRP A 809 24.17 -4.64 -38.22
C TRP A 809 24.97 -3.87 -39.27
N SER A 810 25.04 -4.33 -40.52
CA SER A 810 25.50 -3.43 -41.59
C SER A 810 24.42 -2.37 -41.86
N ASP A 811 24.83 -1.18 -42.27
CA ASP A 811 23.88 -0.12 -42.63
C ASP A 811 22.99 -0.57 -43.79
N GLU A 812 23.53 -1.36 -44.73
CA GLU A 812 22.76 -1.97 -45.82
C GLU A 812 21.63 -2.89 -45.32
N GLN A 813 21.86 -3.69 -44.27
CA GLN A 813 20.79 -4.50 -43.66
C GLN A 813 19.69 -3.61 -43.07
N VAL A 814 20.09 -2.58 -42.32
CA VAL A 814 19.15 -1.66 -41.66
C VAL A 814 18.29 -0.93 -42.69
N ILE A 815 18.91 -0.42 -43.75
CA ILE A 815 18.26 0.28 -44.86
C ILE A 815 17.31 -0.66 -45.60
N LEU A 816 17.79 -1.85 -45.97
CA LEU A 816 16.99 -2.80 -46.74
C LEU A 816 15.78 -3.28 -45.93
N LEU A 817 15.96 -3.57 -44.64
CA LEU A 817 14.84 -3.97 -43.77
C LEU A 817 13.76 -2.89 -43.71
N ALA A 818 14.15 -1.63 -43.49
CA ALA A 818 13.21 -0.52 -43.38
C ALA A 818 12.33 -0.39 -44.64
N HIS A 819 12.95 -0.46 -45.82
CA HIS A 819 12.25 -0.42 -47.10
C HIS A 819 11.40 -1.66 -47.38
N MET A 820 11.86 -2.85 -46.97
CA MET A 820 11.08 -4.09 -47.13
C MET A 820 9.85 -4.12 -46.21
N ILE A 821 9.95 -3.56 -45.01
CA ILE A 821 8.83 -3.43 -44.07
C ILE A 821 7.80 -2.41 -44.59
N GLY A 822 8.21 -1.26 -45.13
CA GLY A 822 7.29 -0.30 -45.74
C GLY A 822 6.71 -0.81 -47.07
N ASP A 823 7.37 -0.43 -48.18
CA ASP A 823 6.88 -0.65 -49.55
C ASP A 823 7.30 -2.00 -50.18
N GLY A 824 8.04 -2.84 -49.45
CA GLY A 824 8.44 -4.17 -49.93
C GLY A 824 7.32 -5.21 -49.92
N SER A 825 7.41 -6.18 -50.83
CA SER A 825 6.56 -7.37 -50.91
C SER A 825 7.43 -8.63 -51.00
N ALA A 826 7.25 -9.53 -50.02
CA ALA A 826 7.96 -10.80 -49.90
C ALA A 826 6.99 -11.96 -49.66
N LEU A 827 5.90 -12.02 -50.45
CA LEU A 827 4.87 -13.05 -50.32
C LEU A 827 5.30 -14.39 -50.92
N ALA A 828 4.83 -15.48 -50.34
CA ALA A 828 5.08 -16.81 -50.85
C ALA A 828 4.58 -16.94 -52.29
N ARG A 829 5.34 -17.66 -53.11
CA ARG A 829 5.04 -17.91 -54.53
C ARG A 829 4.96 -16.64 -55.40
N GLN A 830 5.49 -15.52 -54.93
CA GLN A 830 5.63 -14.29 -55.71
C GLN A 830 7.10 -13.84 -55.75
N PRO A 831 7.55 -13.14 -56.79
CA PRO A 831 8.87 -12.51 -56.78
C PRO A 831 8.97 -11.49 -55.66
N ILE A 832 10.09 -11.45 -54.94
CA ILE A 832 10.37 -10.38 -53.99
C ILE A 832 10.50 -9.07 -54.76
N ARG A 833 9.72 -8.06 -54.34
CA ARG A 833 9.65 -6.77 -54.99
C ARG A 833 9.74 -5.63 -53.99
N TYR A 834 10.28 -4.52 -54.44
CA TYR A 834 10.18 -3.21 -53.79
C TYR A 834 9.67 -2.21 -54.83
N ALA A 835 8.73 -1.34 -54.48
CA ALA A 835 8.19 -0.35 -55.41
C ALA A 835 8.33 1.05 -54.84
N SER A 836 8.76 2.01 -55.66
CA SER A 836 8.80 3.41 -55.28
C SER A 836 8.65 4.31 -56.50
N ILE A 837 8.26 5.55 -56.25
CA ILE A 837 8.28 6.65 -57.23
C ILE A 837 9.56 7.49 -57.10
N ASP A 838 10.31 7.30 -56.02
CA ASP A 838 11.51 8.05 -55.69
C ASP A 838 12.75 7.29 -56.19
N GLU A 839 13.52 7.92 -57.06
CA GLU A 839 14.70 7.31 -57.68
C GLU A 839 15.85 7.08 -56.68
N GLU A 840 15.99 7.93 -55.66
CA GLU A 840 17.00 7.74 -54.61
C GLU A 840 16.69 6.51 -53.76
N ASN A 841 15.40 6.27 -53.49
CA ASN A 841 14.93 5.06 -52.80
C ASN A 841 15.19 3.79 -53.62
N LEU A 842 14.92 3.83 -54.93
CA LEU A 842 15.19 2.70 -55.83
C LEU A 842 16.69 2.39 -55.90
N SER A 843 17.53 3.43 -55.99
CA SER A 843 18.98 3.28 -56.04
C SER A 843 19.53 2.65 -54.75
N ILE A 844 19.14 3.18 -53.57
CA ILE A 844 19.69 2.70 -52.31
C ILE A 844 19.25 1.27 -51.98
N VAL A 845 18.02 0.89 -52.35
CA VAL A 845 17.54 -0.49 -52.17
C VAL A 845 18.30 -1.45 -53.08
N ALA A 846 18.54 -1.07 -54.34
CA ALA A 846 19.33 -1.88 -55.28
C ALA A 846 20.78 -2.07 -54.79
N GLU A 847 21.42 -0.98 -54.34
CA GLU A 847 22.78 -0.98 -53.81
C GLU A 847 22.90 -1.82 -52.54
N SER A 848 21.97 -1.65 -51.59
CA SER A 848 21.94 -2.41 -50.34
C SER A 848 21.71 -3.89 -50.58
N ALA A 849 20.78 -4.25 -51.49
CA ALA A 849 20.53 -5.64 -51.86
C ALA A 849 21.75 -6.31 -52.52
N TYR A 850 22.47 -5.56 -53.36
CA TYR A 850 23.69 -6.05 -54.00
C TYR A 850 24.83 -6.22 -52.99
N ARG A 851 25.14 -5.20 -52.19
CA ARG A 851 26.26 -5.24 -51.22
C ARG A 851 26.06 -6.27 -50.14
N GLN A 852 24.83 -6.43 -49.64
CA GLN A 852 24.56 -7.31 -48.52
C GLN A 852 24.33 -8.76 -48.95
N PHE A 853 23.64 -8.99 -50.08
CA PHE A 853 23.16 -10.32 -50.47
C PHE A 853 23.62 -10.76 -51.86
N GLY A 854 24.41 -9.94 -52.57
CA GLY A 854 24.79 -10.19 -53.97
C GLY A 854 23.62 -10.13 -54.95
N ILE A 855 22.47 -9.57 -54.55
CA ILE A 855 21.25 -9.57 -55.36
C ILE A 855 21.28 -8.45 -56.39
N GLU A 856 21.27 -8.82 -57.67
CA GLU A 856 21.03 -7.86 -58.76
C GLU A 856 19.53 -7.55 -58.89
N SER A 857 19.19 -6.27 -58.77
CA SER A 857 17.82 -5.79 -58.94
C SER A 857 17.45 -5.64 -60.41
N VAL A 858 16.28 -6.13 -60.81
CA VAL A 858 15.73 -5.88 -62.16
C VAL A 858 14.62 -4.85 -62.07
N ARG A 859 14.77 -3.74 -62.80
CA ARG A 859 13.77 -2.68 -62.88
C ARG A 859 12.64 -3.06 -63.83
N ASP A 860 11.42 -3.06 -63.32
CA ASP A 860 10.19 -3.14 -64.12
C ASP A 860 9.43 -1.81 -64.00
N THR A 861 9.34 -1.06 -65.09
CA THR A 861 8.56 0.20 -65.16
C THR A 861 7.11 -0.13 -65.47
N HIS A 862 6.18 0.30 -64.60
CA HIS A 862 4.74 0.10 -64.81
C HIS A 862 4.08 1.44 -65.18
N GLU A 863 3.92 1.71 -66.49
CA GLU A 863 3.34 2.98 -66.98
C GLU A 863 1.94 3.27 -66.41
N ALA A 864 1.13 2.23 -66.16
CA ALA A 864 -0.21 2.36 -65.59
C ALA A 864 -0.23 2.72 -64.09
N ALA A 865 0.78 2.32 -63.33
CA ALA A 865 0.84 2.51 -61.87
C ALA A 865 1.66 3.74 -61.44
N ARG A 866 2.31 4.42 -62.40
CA ARG A 866 3.22 5.58 -62.16
C ARG A 866 4.30 5.30 -61.11
N CYS A 867 4.71 4.04 -60.96
CA CYS A 867 5.78 3.63 -60.05
C CYS A 867 6.73 2.65 -60.74
N THR A 868 7.99 2.65 -60.27
CA THR A 868 8.99 1.69 -60.71
C THR A 868 9.11 0.61 -59.65
N SER A 869 9.16 -0.65 -60.05
CA SER A 869 9.38 -1.76 -59.14
C SER A 869 10.73 -2.44 -59.39
N LEU A 870 11.45 -2.77 -58.32
CA LEU A 870 12.64 -3.60 -58.32
C LEU A 870 12.23 -5.04 -58.04
N ARG A 871 12.54 -5.96 -58.95
CA ARG A 871 12.53 -7.40 -58.65
C ARG A 871 13.90 -7.80 -58.11
N LEU A 872 13.92 -8.30 -56.88
CA LEU A 872 15.13 -8.70 -56.16
C LEU A 872 15.35 -10.21 -56.37
N ARG A 873 16.04 -10.55 -57.47
CA ARG A 873 16.21 -11.95 -57.90
C ARG A 873 17.28 -12.66 -57.07
N SER A 874 17.14 -13.98 -56.92
CA SER A 874 18.18 -14.78 -56.28
C SER A 874 19.48 -14.69 -57.09
N PRO A 875 20.65 -14.51 -56.46
CA PRO A 875 21.94 -14.49 -57.15
C PRO A 875 22.30 -15.86 -57.73
N GLU A 876 21.78 -16.93 -57.11
CA GLU A 876 21.97 -18.31 -57.54
C GLU A 876 20.65 -18.94 -58.04
N LYS A 877 20.79 -20.00 -58.86
CA LYS A 877 19.66 -20.82 -59.31
C LYS A 877 19.03 -21.55 -58.13
N LEU A 878 17.75 -21.30 -57.88
CA LEU A 878 16.99 -21.96 -56.81
C LEU A 878 16.80 -23.44 -57.14
N THR A 879 17.22 -24.32 -56.24
CA THR A 879 17.07 -25.79 -56.29
C THR A 879 16.48 -26.28 -54.97
N HIS A 880 16.23 -27.59 -54.82
CA HIS A 880 15.74 -28.14 -53.55
C HIS A 880 16.69 -27.75 -52.40
N GLY A 881 16.14 -27.14 -51.34
CA GLY A 881 16.91 -26.66 -50.18
C GLY A 881 17.64 -25.32 -50.35
N LYS A 882 17.63 -24.69 -51.54
CA LYS A 882 18.21 -23.35 -51.77
C LYS A 882 17.11 -22.30 -51.94
N ARG A 883 17.12 -21.28 -51.07
CA ARG A 883 16.18 -20.16 -51.07
C ARG A 883 16.89 -18.86 -51.47
N ASN A 884 16.14 -17.88 -51.97
CA ASN A 884 16.66 -16.53 -52.17
C ASN A 884 17.21 -16.02 -50.82
N PRO A 885 18.44 -15.49 -50.75
CA PRO A 885 19.07 -15.12 -49.48
C PRO A 885 18.31 -14.00 -48.74
N LEU A 886 17.70 -13.05 -49.46
CA LEU A 886 16.81 -12.05 -48.87
C LEU A 886 15.51 -12.70 -48.35
N ALA A 887 14.96 -13.68 -49.05
CA ALA A 887 13.79 -14.41 -48.56
C ALA A 887 14.10 -15.25 -47.32
N ALA A 888 15.27 -15.88 -47.25
CA ALA A 888 15.73 -16.62 -46.08
C ALA A 888 15.92 -15.69 -44.88
N TRP A 889 16.61 -14.56 -45.08
CA TRP A 889 16.82 -13.57 -44.02
C TRP A 889 15.51 -12.95 -43.50
N LEU A 890 14.56 -12.63 -44.39
CA LEU A 890 13.23 -12.17 -43.97
C LEU A 890 12.42 -13.26 -43.25
N ASP A 891 12.65 -14.54 -43.57
CA ASP A 891 12.03 -15.66 -42.87
C ASP A 891 12.57 -15.81 -41.45
N ASP A 892 13.90 -15.69 -41.29
CA ASP A 892 14.57 -15.71 -39.99
C ASP A 892 14.09 -14.57 -39.08
N LEU A 893 13.69 -13.44 -39.67
CA LEU A 893 13.07 -12.31 -38.96
C LEU A 893 11.55 -12.42 -38.80
N GLY A 894 10.91 -13.48 -39.31
CA GLY A 894 9.45 -13.70 -39.25
C GLY A 894 8.61 -12.79 -40.16
N LEU A 895 9.24 -12.11 -41.12
CA LEU A 895 8.63 -11.12 -42.03
C LEU A 895 8.30 -11.67 -43.42
N PHE A 896 8.82 -12.85 -43.78
CA PHE A 896 8.45 -13.50 -45.04
C PHE A 896 6.98 -13.96 -45.02
N ASP A 897 6.32 -13.88 -46.17
CA ASP A 897 4.90 -14.20 -46.36
C ASP A 897 3.93 -13.39 -45.48
N LYS A 898 4.36 -12.24 -44.96
CA LYS A 898 3.51 -11.31 -44.21
C LYS A 898 2.89 -10.25 -45.12
N ARG A 899 1.61 -9.98 -44.90
CA ARG A 899 0.87 -8.87 -45.52
C ARG A 899 1.07 -7.59 -44.71
N SER A 900 0.75 -6.43 -45.30
CA SER A 900 0.99 -5.11 -44.67
C SER A 900 0.40 -4.93 -43.26
N TRP A 901 -0.69 -5.61 -42.92
CA TRP A 901 -1.30 -5.56 -41.57
C TRP A 901 -0.67 -6.55 -40.57
N GLU A 902 0.13 -7.51 -41.05
CA GLU A 902 0.82 -8.52 -40.25
C GLU A 902 2.29 -8.18 -40.04
N LYS A 903 2.81 -7.16 -40.73
CA LYS A 903 4.20 -6.70 -40.58
C LYS A 903 4.42 -6.10 -39.20
N PHE A 904 5.62 -6.29 -38.66
CA PHE A 904 6.08 -5.78 -37.38
C PHE A 904 7.57 -5.38 -37.50
N ILE A 905 8.11 -4.70 -36.49
CA ILE A 905 9.54 -4.40 -36.38
C ILE A 905 10.19 -5.56 -35.60
N PRO A 906 11.20 -6.25 -36.15
CA PRO A 906 11.86 -7.36 -35.47
C PRO A 906 12.59 -6.92 -34.19
N ASP A 907 12.63 -7.79 -33.18
CA ASP A 907 13.23 -7.52 -31.86
C ASP A 907 14.68 -7.08 -31.93
N GLN A 908 15.44 -7.62 -32.89
CA GLN A 908 16.85 -7.29 -33.10
C GLN A 908 17.06 -5.80 -33.43
N VAL A 909 16.06 -5.12 -34.02
CA VAL A 909 16.13 -3.68 -34.33
C VAL A 909 16.16 -2.83 -33.05
N PHE A 910 15.52 -3.29 -31.97
CA PHE A 910 15.47 -2.56 -30.69
C PHE A 910 16.79 -2.57 -29.93
N ALA A 911 17.65 -3.56 -30.22
CA ALA A 911 18.99 -3.71 -29.67
C ALA A 911 20.06 -2.91 -30.45
N LEU A 912 19.70 -2.30 -31.59
CA LEU A 912 20.65 -1.53 -32.39
C LEU A 912 21.10 -0.22 -31.68
N PRO A 913 22.31 0.28 -31.95
CA PRO A 913 22.75 1.59 -31.50
C PRO A 913 21.78 2.69 -31.94
N LYS A 914 21.67 3.75 -31.13
CA LYS A 914 20.81 4.91 -31.41
C LYS A 914 20.99 5.46 -32.85
N GLN A 915 22.22 5.44 -33.37
CA GLN A 915 22.51 5.86 -34.75
C GLN A 915 21.87 4.95 -35.81
N GLN A 916 21.92 3.64 -35.62
CA GLN A 916 21.31 2.67 -36.55
C GLN A 916 19.77 2.66 -36.41
N ILE A 917 19.23 2.89 -35.21
CA ILE A 917 17.79 3.14 -35.05
C ILE A 917 17.38 4.41 -35.80
N ALA A 918 18.17 5.48 -35.73
CA ALA A 918 17.88 6.71 -36.48
C ALA A 918 17.91 6.45 -38.00
N LEU A 919 18.90 5.68 -38.48
CA LEU A 919 18.99 5.23 -39.87
C LEU A 919 17.76 4.41 -40.28
N PHE A 920 17.37 3.43 -39.47
CA PHE A 920 16.18 2.61 -39.69
C PHE A 920 14.92 3.46 -39.82
N ILE A 921 14.64 4.33 -38.84
CA ILE A 921 13.45 5.20 -38.85
C ILE A 921 13.49 6.15 -40.04
N ARG A 922 14.65 6.74 -40.37
CA ARG A 922 14.83 7.64 -41.52
C ARG A 922 14.44 6.98 -42.83
N HIS A 923 14.86 5.74 -43.06
CA HIS A 923 14.53 4.99 -44.28
C HIS A 923 13.12 4.43 -44.25
N LEU A 924 12.62 4.02 -43.08
CA LEU A 924 11.24 3.58 -42.92
C LEU A 924 10.29 4.74 -43.28
N TRP A 925 10.55 5.94 -42.77
CA TRP A 925 9.75 7.14 -43.05
C TRP A 925 9.79 7.58 -44.52
N ALA A 926 10.76 7.12 -45.31
CA ALA A 926 10.82 7.38 -46.75
C ALA A 926 9.70 6.65 -47.53
N THR A 927 9.11 5.60 -46.93
CA THR A 927 8.03 4.78 -47.51
C THR A 927 6.64 5.38 -47.27
N ASP A 928 5.92 4.96 -46.22
CA ASP A 928 4.57 5.44 -45.87
C ASP A 928 4.58 6.69 -44.95
N GLY A 929 5.76 7.23 -44.65
CA GLY A 929 5.95 8.38 -43.76
C GLY A 929 5.77 9.74 -44.46
N SER A 930 5.04 10.67 -43.85
CA SER A 930 4.75 11.98 -44.40
C SER A 930 5.29 13.11 -43.54
N VAL A 931 5.85 14.13 -44.20
CA VAL A 931 6.28 15.39 -43.60
C VAL A 931 5.68 16.52 -44.43
N THR A 932 4.83 17.31 -43.80
CA THR A 932 4.07 18.37 -44.49
C THR A 932 4.16 19.68 -43.72
N VAL A 933 4.17 20.79 -44.47
CA VAL A 933 4.04 22.14 -43.93
C VAL A 933 2.59 22.58 -44.16
N ASN A 934 1.94 23.09 -43.11
CA ASN A 934 0.58 23.60 -43.21
C ASN A 934 0.54 24.87 -44.08
N LYS A 935 -0.65 25.18 -44.62
CA LYS A 935 -0.88 26.38 -45.46
C LYS A 935 -0.48 27.70 -44.78
N ASN A 936 -0.44 27.73 -43.46
CA ASN A 936 -0.03 28.90 -42.67
C ASN A 936 1.50 29.16 -42.69
N GLY A 937 2.31 28.23 -43.23
CA GLY A 937 3.76 28.33 -43.33
C GLY A 937 4.50 28.34 -41.98
N ARG A 938 3.82 28.09 -40.85
CA ARG A 938 4.36 28.24 -39.48
C ARG A 938 4.25 26.97 -38.63
N SER A 939 3.55 25.96 -39.13
CA SER A 939 3.43 24.65 -38.48
C SER A 939 3.34 23.55 -39.52
N GLY A 940 3.43 22.31 -39.10
CA GLY A 940 3.32 21.16 -39.99
C GLY A 940 2.94 19.89 -39.26
N ARG A 941 2.92 18.80 -40.01
CA ARG A 941 2.58 17.47 -39.52
C ARG A 941 3.62 16.47 -40.00
N ILE A 942 4.17 15.72 -39.04
CA ILE A 942 5.00 14.55 -39.29
C ILE A 942 4.17 13.35 -38.85
N TYR A 943 3.87 12.43 -39.75
CA TYR A 943 3.11 11.23 -39.42
C TYR A 943 3.54 10.02 -40.23
N TYR A 944 3.27 8.82 -39.73
CA TYR A 944 3.47 7.56 -40.43
C TYR A 944 2.13 6.81 -40.48
N ALA A 945 1.71 6.36 -41.66
CA ALA A 945 0.46 5.61 -41.81
C ALA A 945 0.74 4.11 -42.00
N SER A 946 -0.04 3.24 -41.35
CA SER A 946 0.06 1.80 -41.54
C SER A 946 -1.27 1.11 -41.26
N THR A 947 -1.43 -0.10 -41.78
CA THR A 947 -2.53 -1.01 -41.41
C THR A 947 -2.13 -1.97 -40.28
N SER A 948 -0.84 -2.05 -39.94
CA SER A 948 -0.35 -2.81 -38.78
C SER A 948 -0.32 -1.90 -37.54
N ARG A 949 -1.15 -2.24 -36.56
CA ARG A 949 -1.17 -1.53 -35.26
C ARG A 949 0.10 -1.80 -34.46
N VAL A 950 0.53 -3.07 -34.42
CA VAL A 950 1.72 -3.53 -33.70
C VAL A 950 2.96 -2.77 -34.17
N MET A 951 3.13 -2.63 -35.48
CA MET A 951 4.26 -1.89 -36.05
C MET A 951 4.27 -0.41 -35.63
N LEU A 952 3.11 0.24 -35.51
CA LEU A 952 3.05 1.64 -35.04
C LEU A 952 3.33 1.75 -33.54
N ASP A 953 2.86 0.82 -32.72
CA ASP A 953 3.19 0.81 -31.29
C ASP A 953 4.71 0.61 -31.08
N GLN A 954 5.31 -0.32 -31.85
CA GLN A 954 6.75 -0.56 -31.89
C GLN A 954 7.55 0.66 -32.41
N LEU A 955 7.06 1.34 -33.45
CA LEU A 955 7.67 2.57 -33.94
C LEU A 955 7.58 3.69 -32.89
N SER A 956 6.45 3.78 -32.17
CA SER A 956 6.30 4.70 -31.03
C SER A 956 7.33 4.40 -29.95
N LEU A 957 7.64 3.13 -29.68
CA LEU A 957 8.66 2.73 -28.70
C LEU A 957 10.07 3.14 -29.16
N LEU A 958 10.43 2.92 -30.42
CA LEU A 958 11.74 3.35 -30.96
C LEU A 958 11.91 4.88 -30.89
N LEU A 959 10.85 5.65 -31.11
CA LEU A 959 10.89 7.12 -31.00
C LEU A 959 11.17 7.60 -29.56
N LEU A 960 10.80 6.83 -28.52
CA LEU A 960 11.15 7.16 -27.13
C LEU A 960 12.66 7.16 -26.88
N ARG A 961 13.47 6.42 -27.66
CA ARG A 961 14.95 6.49 -27.63
C ARG A 961 15.51 7.87 -27.96
N PHE A 962 14.72 8.71 -28.61
CA PHE A 962 15.04 10.09 -28.96
C PHE A 962 14.29 11.11 -28.08
N GLY A 963 13.49 10.63 -27.11
CA GLY A 963 12.60 11.47 -26.32
C GLY A 963 11.49 12.10 -27.18
N ILE A 964 11.06 11.40 -28.23
CA ILE A 964 9.99 11.82 -29.14
C ILE A 964 8.72 11.09 -28.73
N ASN A 965 7.78 11.83 -28.15
CA ASN A 965 6.45 11.31 -27.88
C ASN A 965 5.60 11.34 -29.15
N SER A 966 4.94 10.23 -29.45
CA SER A 966 4.03 10.10 -30.59
C SER A 966 2.64 9.66 -30.17
N ARG A 967 1.65 9.95 -31.02
CA ARG A 967 0.25 9.58 -30.81
C ARG A 967 -0.24 8.69 -31.94
N VAL A 968 -0.79 7.53 -31.60
CA VAL A 968 -1.42 6.62 -32.57
C VAL A 968 -2.93 6.90 -32.63
N ARG A 969 -3.49 6.99 -33.83
CA ARG A 969 -4.92 7.24 -34.08
C ARG A 969 -5.47 6.28 -35.12
N GLY A 970 -6.67 5.76 -34.87
CA GLY A 970 -7.46 5.07 -35.89
C GLY A 970 -7.86 6.04 -37.01
N THR A 971 -7.73 5.60 -38.25
CA THR A 971 -8.09 6.37 -39.45
C THR A 971 -9.09 5.55 -40.27
N THR A 972 -10.28 6.09 -40.49
CA THR A 972 -11.29 5.45 -41.34
C THR A 972 -10.84 5.55 -42.80
N ILE A 973 -10.48 4.43 -43.41
CA ILE A 973 -10.24 4.37 -44.84
C ILE A 973 -11.61 4.40 -45.53
N LYS A 974 -11.79 5.26 -46.55
CA LYS A 974 -13.07 5.33 -47.30
C LYS A 974 -13.32 4.00 -48.05
N GLY A 975 -14.38 3.27 -47.71
CA GLY A 975 -14.84 2.03 -48.40
C GLY A 975 -14.96 0.81 -47.47
N GLU A 976 -15.18 -0.38 -48.02
CA GLU A 976 -15.14 -1.69 -47.31
C GLU A 976 -13.72 -2.14 -46.89
N TYR A 977 -12.76 -1.21 -46.83
CA TYR A 977 -11.37 -1.52 -46.51
C TYR A 977 -11.12 -1.54 -44.98
N ARG A 978 -10.17 -2.38 -44.56
CA ARG A 978 -9.76 -2.57 -43.16
C ARG A 978 -9.37 -1.24 -42.49
N GLN A 979 -9.51 -1.18 -41.16
CA GLN A 979 -9.14 -0.02 -40.35
C GLN A 979 -7.66 0.34 -40.51
N GLY A 980 -7.37 1.58 -40.88
CA GLY A 980 -6.01 2.11 -40.93
C GLY A 980 -5.63 2.81 -39.64
N TYR A 981 -4.33 3.02 -39.43
CA TYR A 981 -3.80 3.75 -38.27
C TYR A 981 -2.78 4.78 -38.74
N SER A 982 -2.65 5.87 -37.97
CA SER A 982 -1.58 6.85 -38.17
C SER A 982 -0.88 7.15 -36.84
N LEU A 983 0.44 7.20 -36.87
CA LEU A 983 1.29 7.67 -35.78
C LEU A 983 1.69 9.12 -36.08
N ASP A 984 1.36 10.03 -35.18
CA ASP A 984 1.55 11.47 -35.31
C ASP A 984 2.63 12.00 -34.36
N ILE A 985 3.55 12.81 -34.88
CA ILE A 985 4.51 13.63 -34.12
C ILE A 985 4.07 15.09 -34.25
N SER A 986 3.46 15.63 -33.20
CA SER A 986 2.75 16.92 -33.26
C SER A 986 3.35 18.04 -32.41
N GLY A 987 4.11 17.72 -31.36
CA GLY A 987 4.77 18.72 -30.54
C GLY A 987 6.00 19.32 -31.23
N ARG A 988 6.23 20.63 -31.06
CA ARG A 988 7.32 21.34 -31.75
C ARG A 988 8.69 20.79 -31.37
N ASP A 989 8.92 20.50 -30.08
CA ASP A 989 10.22 20.04 -29.59
C ASP A 989 10.51 18.60 -30.06
N GLU A 990 9.47 17.77 -30.14
CA GLU A 990 9.49 16.43 -30.71
C GLU A 990 9.74 16.47 -32.23
N GLN A 991 9.07 17.37 -32.96
CA GLN A 991 9.32 17.58 -34.39
C GLN A 991 10.76 18.09 -34.64
N LEU A 992 11.28 18.97 -33.80
CA LEU A 992 12.67 19.45 -33.89
C LEU A 992 13.67 18.31 -33.69
N ARG A 993 13.46 17.46 -32.69
CA ARG A 993 14.29 16.25 -32.47
C ARG A 993 14.22 15.32 -33.67
N PHE A 994 13.02 15.02 -34.17
CA PHE A 994 12.84 14.18 -35.35
C PHE A 994 13.59 14.74 -36.56
N LEU A 995 13.39 16.02 -36.89
CA LEU A 995 13.97 16.64 -38.08
C LEU A 995 15.49 16.78 -38.01
N ARG A 996 16.07 16.92 -36.80
CA ARG A 996 17.52 17.08 -36.59
C ARG A 996 18.26 15.77 -36.44
N GLU A 997 17.72 14.83 -35.65
CA GLU A 997 18.42 13.58 -35.31
C GLU A 997 18.10 12.43 -36.28
N ILE A 998 16.92 12.43 -36.91
CA ILE A 998 16.44 11.32 -37.75
C ILE A 998 16.28 11.77 -39.21
N SER A 999 15.42 12.78 -39.45
CA SER A 999 15.02 13.23 -40.79
C SER A 999 14.42 12.11 -41.66
N VAL A 1000 14.24 12.35 -42.96
CA VAL A 1000 13.69 11.38 -43.93
C VAL A 1000 14.63 11.27 -45.11
N TYR A 1001 14.82 10.06 -45.65
CA TYR A 1001 15.64 9.83 -46.83
C TYR A 1001 14.87 10.11 -48.14
N GLY A 1002 15.61 10.37 -49.24
CA GLY A 1002 15.05 10.57 -50.58
C GLY A 1002 14.52 11.99 -50.84
N GLU A 1003 13.69 12.15 -51.87
CA GLU A 1003 13.11 13.43 -52.26
C GLU A 1003 12.33 14.12 -51.13
N ARG A 1004 11.77 13.32 -50.21
CA ARG A 1004 11.02 13.80 -49.04
C ARG A 1004 11.89 14.54 -48.02
N ALA A 1005 13.22 14.40 -48.06
CA ALA A 1005 14.15 15.18 -47.25
C ALA A 1005 13.95 16.70 -47.43
N LYS A 1006 13.61 17.15 -48.64
CA LYS A 1006 13.32 18.56 -48.96
C LYS A 1006 12.13 19.10 -48.16
N SER A 1007 11.14 18.27 -47.86
CA SER A 1007 10.00 18.64 -47.01
C SER A 1007 10.40 18.77 -45.54
N CYS A 1008 11.39 17.99 -45.09
CA CYS A 1008 11.95 18.11 -43.74
C CYS A 1008 12.66 19.45 -43.56
N GLU A 1009 13.48 19.86 -44.53
CA GLU A 1009 14.15 21.17 -44.51
C GLU A 1009 13.14 22.32 -44.47
N LYS A 1010 12.10 22.25 -45.31
CA LYS A 1010 11.01 23.25 -45.33
C LYS A 1010 10.29 23.33 -43.99
N LEU A 1011 9.96 22.19 -43.39
CA LEU A 1011 9.30 22.17 -42.09
C LEU A 1011 10.23 22.66 -40.98
N LEU A 1012 11.50 22.26 -40.99
CA LEU A 1012 12.50 22.70 -40.02
C LEU A 1012 12.64 24.23 -40.06
N ALA A 1013 12.74 24.81 -41.26
CA ALA A 1013 12.77 26.26 -41.44
C ALA A 1013 11.48 26.92 -40.91
N ALA A 1014 10.31 26.35 -41.21
CA ALA A 1014 9.02 26.87 -40.75
C ALA A 1014 8.87 26.88 -39.22
N ILE A 1015 9.32 25.84 -38.51
CA ILE A 1015 9.17 25.74 -37.05
C ILE A 1015 10.32 26.40 -36.26
N THR A 1016 11.45 26.69 -36.91
CA THR A 1016 12.57 27.45 -36.32
C THR A 1016 12.51 28.94 -36.61
N ALA A 1017 11.60 29.38 -37.48
CA ALA A 1017 11.39 30.80 -37.80
C ALA A 1017 11.12 31.65 -36.54
N GLU A 1018 11.62 32.88 -36.57
CA GLU A 1018 11.51 33.83 -35.47
C GLU A 1018 10.04 34.09 -35.09
N GLY A 1019 9.73 34.03 -33.79
CA GLY A 1019 8.37 34.19 -33.27
C GLY A 1019 7.55 32.89 -33.16
N VAL A 1020 8.01 31.75 -33.69
CA VAL A 1020 7.34 30.45 -33.50
C VAL A 1020 7.77 29.84 -32.16
N ARG A 1021 6.87 29.84 -31.17
CA ARG A 1021 7.12 29.27 -29.83
C ARG A 1021 6.54 27.85 -29.71
N SER A 1022 7.22 26.99 -28.97
CA SER A 1022 6.69 25.66 -28.61
C SER A 1022 5.41 25.81 -27.79
N ASN A 1023 4.41 24.97 -28.07
CA ASN A 1023 3.24 24.87 -27.22
C ASN A 1023 3.66 24.19 -25.90
N THR A 1024 3.75 24.97 -24.83
CA THR A 1024 4.15 24.49 -23.51
C THR A 1024 3.10 23.61 -22.83
N ASN A 1025 1.88 23.51 -23.39
CA ASN A 1025 0.76 22.78 -22.80
C ASN A 1025 0.67 21.30 -23.24
N VAL A 1026 1.76 20.72 -23.76
CA VAL A 1026 1.80 19.32 -24.21
C VAL A 1026 2.39 18.43 -23.11
N ASP A 1027 3.66 18.65 -22.76
CA ASP A 1027 4.36 17.98 -21.65
C ASP A 1027 4.19 18.78 -20.36
N THR A 1028 3.11 18.46 -19.63
CA THR A 1028 2.68 19.21 -18.43
C THR A 1028 2.57 18.29 -17.23
N ALA A 1029 2.96 18.80 -16.06
CA ALA A 1029 2.66 18.14 -14.80
C ALA A 1029 1.15 18.27 -14.51
N PRO A 1030 0.52 17.28 -13.85
CA PRO A 1030 -0.89 17.33 -13.48
C PRO A 1030 -1.21 18.55 -12.61
N VAL A 1031 -2.44 19.06 -12.70
CA VAL A 1031 -2.85 20.32 -12.05
C VAL A 1031 -2.67 20.28 -10.53
N GLN A 1032 -2.75 19.08 -9.96
CA GLN A 1032 -2.55 18.76 -8.54
C GLN A 1032 -1.21 19.27 -7.98
N VAL A 1033 -0.16 19.42 -8.81
CA VAL A 1033 1.13 20.00 -8.39
C VAL A 1033 1.00 21.41 -7.80
N TRP A 1034 -0.05 22.14 -8.16
CA TRP A 1034 -0.30 23.45 -7.57
C TRP A 1034 -0.67 23.39 -6.10
N ASP A 1035 -1.18 22.26 -5.60
CA ASP A 1035 -1.50 22.10 -4.17
C ASP A 1035 -0.22 21.94 -3.35
N ASP A 1036 0.78 21.21 -3.87
CA ASP A 1036 2.12 21.12 -3.28
C ASP A 1036 2.82 22.49 -3.28
N VAL A 1037 2.72 23.22 -4.40
CA VAL A 1037 3.23 24.60 -4.49
C VAL A 1037 2.57 25.50 -3.45
N LYS A 1038 1.25 25.42 -3.25
CA LYS A 1038 0.55 26.23 -2.23
C LYS A 1038 0.99 25.86 -0.81
N LYS A 1039 1.23 24.57 -0.55
CA LYS A 1039 1.73 24.09 0.74
C LYS A 1039 3.12 24.67 1.04
N ILE A 1040 4.06 24.58 0.09
CA ILE A 1040 5.41 25.13 0.20
C ILE A 1040 5.38 26.66 0.39
N LEU A 1041 4.49 27.36 -0.33
CA LEU A 1041 4.29 28.80 -0.15
C LEU A 1041 3.86 29.15 1.28
N SER A 1042 2.93 28.36 1.85
CA SER A 1042 2.47 28.54 3.22
C SER A 1042 3.58 28.28 4.24
N GLU A 1043 4.38 27.23 4.05
CA GLU A 1043 5.51 26.88 4.92
C GLU A 1043 6.60 27.95 4.90
N LYS A 1044 6.88 28.53 3.73
CA LYS A 1044 7.86 29.62 3.58
C LYS A 1044 7.31 31.01 3.90
N GLY A 1045 6.02 31.13 4.26
CA GLY A 1045 5.37 32.41 4.53
C GLY A 1045 5.29 33.36 3.32
N MET A 1046 5.44 32.84 2.10
CA MET A 1046 5.44 33.64 0.87
C MET A 1046 4.02 33.83 0.35
N THR A 1047 3.61 35.07 0.13
CA THR A 1047 2.26 35.33 -0.40
C THR A 1047 2.15 34.95 -1.89
N HIS A 1048 0.95 34.57 -2.33
CA HIS A 1048 0.70 34.31 -3.76
C HIS A 1048 1.06 35.49 -4.68
N ARG A 1049 1.02 36.72 -4.16
CA ARG A 1049 1.36 37.93 -4.91
C ARG A 1049 2.87 38.05 -5.10
N GLU A 1050 3.64 37.82 -4.04
CA GLU A 1050 5.11 37.78 -4.09
C GLU A 1050 5.59 36.63 -5.00
N PHE A 1051 4.97 35.45 -4.88
CA PHE A 1051 5.29 34.31 -5.72
C PHE A 1051 5.06 34.60 -7.21
N GLN A 1052 3.89 35.12 -7.58
CA GLN A 1052 3.62 35.44 -8.98
C GLN A 1052 4.53 36.56 -9.51
N ALA A 1053 4.91 37.51 -8.65
CA ALA A 1053 5.91 38.53 -8.99
C ALA A 1053 7.30 37.93 -9.23
N ALA A 1054 7.75 37.02 -8.36
CA ALA A 1054 9.02 36.29 -8.51
C ALA A 1054 9.03 35.39 -9.78
N MET A 1055 7.88 34.82 -10.14
CA MET A 1055 7.70 34.11 -11.40
C MET A 1055 7.74 35.02 -12.64
N GLY A 1056 7.76 36.34 -12.48
CA GLY A 1056 7.75 37.33 -13.56
C GLY A 1056 6.37 37.48 -14.22
N SER A 1057 5.30 37.17 -13.48
CA SER A 1057 3.91 37.21 -13.96
C SER A 1057 3.09 38.30 -13.26
N LYS A 1058 2.14 38.91 -13.97
CA LYS A 1058 1.17 39.83 -13.34
C LYS A 1058 0.24 39.03 -12.44
N TYR A 1059 -0.05 39.57 -11.26
CA TYR A 1059 -0.95 38.92 -10.31
C TYR A 1059 -2.35 38.73 -10.92
N CYS A 1060 -2.80 37.48 -11.03
CA CYS A 1060 -4.11 37.11 -11.58
C CYS A 1060 -4.93 36.21 -10.64
N GLY A 1061 -4.59 36.19 -9.35
CA GLY A 1061 -5.33 35.44 -8.34
C GLY A 1061 -5.35 33.92 -8.59
N SER A 1062 -6.49 33.29 -8.36
CA SER A 1062 -6.66 31.83 -8.48
C SER A 1062 -6.61 31.32 -9.93
N ALA A 1063 -6.77 32.18 -10.93
CA ALA A 1063 -6.68 31.82 -12.34
C ALA A 1063 -5.29 31.26 -12.71
N TYR A 1064 -4.24 31.67 -11.99
CA TYR A 1064 -2.87 31.22 -12.21
C TYR A 1064 -2.70 29.69 -12.09
N TYR A 1065 -3.48 29.07 -11.18
CA TYR A 1065 -3.38 27.67 -10.78
C TYR A 1065 -4.37 26.74 -11.51
N LYS A 1066 -5.21 27.26 -12.43
CA LYS A 1066 -6.20 26.44 -13.14
C LYS A 1066 -5.62 25.57 -14.25
N SER A 1067 -4.41 25.90 -14.73
CA SER A 1067 -3.78 25.23 -15.87
C SER A 1067 -2.61 24.38 -15.42
N ALA A 1068 -2.49 23.18 -15.99
CA ALA A 1068 -1.36 22.28 -15.77
C ALA A 1068 -0.05 23.00 -16.16
N PRO A 1069 0.95 23.10 -15.25
CA PRO A 1069 2.20 23.77 -15.58
C PRO A 1069 3.04 22.92 -16.54
N SER A 1070 3.69 23.59 -17.50
CA SER A 1070 4.75 22.98 -18.29
C SER A 1070 5.95 22.66 -17.41
N ARG A 1071 6.79 21.70 -17.82
CA ARG A 1071 8.05 21.40 -17.13
C ARG A 1071 8.95 22.62 -16.95
N SER A 1072 9.08 23.45 -17.99
CA SER A 1072 9.86 24.70 -17.91
C SER A 1072 9.30 25.70 -16.88
N ARG A 1073 7.97 25.77 -16.76
CA ARG A 1073 7.31 26.59 -15.75
C ARG A 1073 7.53 25.98 -14.36
N LEU A 1074 7.42 24.66 -14.23
CA LEU A 1074 7.63 23.95 -12.97
C LEU A 1074 9.08 24.05 -12.48
N ALA A 1075 10.07 23.91 -13.35
CA ALA A 1075 11.49 24.14 -13.02
C ALA A 1075 11.73 25.57 -12.50
N LYS A 1076 11.09 26.56 -13.11
CA LYS A 1076 11.15 27.94 -12.61
C LYS A 1076 10.47 28.08 -11.25
N VAL A 1077 9.34 27.40 -11.03
CA VAL A 1077 8.67 27.36 -9.71
C VAL A 1077 9.59 26.72 -8.67
N ALA A 1078 10.21 25.59 -8.99
CA ALA A 1078 11.15 24.88 -8.12
C ALA A 1078 12.35 25.75 -7.75
N SER A 1079 12.92 26.48 -8.72
CA SER A 1079 14.02 27.43 -8.48
C SER A 1079 13.60 28.63 -7.63
N VAL A 1080 12.41 29.20 -7.85
CA VAL A 1080 11.89 30.33 -7.04
C VAL A 1080 11.59 29.90 -5.61
N LEU A 1081 11.09 28.68 -5.44
CA LEU A 1081 10.72 28.13 -4.14
C LEU A 1081 11.83 27.35 -3.47
N ASP A 1082 12.99 27.16 -4.11
CA ASP A 1082 14.09 26.30 -3.64
C ASP A 1082 13.56 24.96 -3.08
N ALA A 1083 12.84 24.23 -3.93
CA ALA A 1083 12.11 23.01 -3.58
C ALA A 1083 12.56 21.83 -4.44
N ALA A 1084 13.38 20.96 -3.87
CA ALA A 1084 13.96 19.80 -4.57
C ALA A 1084 12.90 18.83 -5.14
N GLU A 1085 11.78 18.64 -4.44
CA GLU A 1085 10.68 17.76 -4.88
C GLU A 1085 10.03 18.25 -6.18
N LEU A 1086 9.85 19.57 -6.34
CA LEU A 1086 9.30 20.16 -7.57
C LEU A 1086 10.30 20.13 -8.73
N ASP A 1087 11.60 20.19 -8.41
CA ASP A 1087 12.67 20.11 -9.41
C ASP A 1087 12.74 18.70 -10.00
N MET A 1088 12.61 17.67 -9.16
CA MET A 1088 12.49 16.27 -9.60
C MET A 1088 11.32 16.07 -10.57
N LEU A 1089 10.14 16.62 -10.26
CA LEU A 1089 8.96 16.58 -11.15
C LEU A 1089 9.19 17.28 -12.49
N ALA A 1090 10.08 18.28 -12.54
CA ALA A 1090 10.39 19.00 -13.77
C ALA A 1090 11.38 18.25 -14.67
N VAL A 1091 12.28 17.42 -14.12
CA VAL A 1091 13.41 16.80 -14.85
C VAL A 1091 13.25 15.29 -15.11
N ASN A 1092 12.27 14.62 -14.51
CA ASN A 1092 12.09 13.16 -14.60
C ASN A 1092 11.76 12.58 -16.01
N ASP A 1093 11.73 11.24 -16.08
CA ASP A 1093 11.52 10.45 -17.31
C ASP A 1093 10.04 10.15 -17.63
N LEU A 1094 9.10 10.71 -16.87
CA LEU A 1094 7.67 10.44 -17.05
C LEU A 1094 6.99 11.40 -18.02
N PHE A 1095 5.99 10.92 -18.72
CA PHE A 1095 5.01 11.73 -19.42
C PHE A 1095 3.64 11.42 -18.83
N TRP A 1096 2.87 12.46 -18.54
CA TRP A 1096 1.55 12.32 -17.93
C TRP A 1096 0.48 12.24 -19.01
N ASP A 1097 0.16 11.01 -19.43
CA ASP A 1097 -0.82 10.76 -20.48
C ASP A 1097 -2.24 10.63 -19.92
N THR A 1098 -3.23 11.08 -20.67
CA THR A 1098 -4.62 11.22 -20.16
C THR A 1098 -5.45 10.00 -20.52
N VAL A 1099 -6.20 9.46 -19.55
CA VAL A 1099 -7.19 8.39 -19.76
C VAL A 1099 -8.33 8.90 -20.63
N THR A 1100 -8.61 8.22 -21.75
CA THR A 1100 -9.70 8.55 -22.67
C THR A 1100 -10.88 7.60 -22.62
N SER A 1101 -10.66 6.31 -22.32
CA SER A 1101 -11.74 5.35 -22.09
C SER A 1101 -11.27 4.19 -21.20
N ILE A 1102 -12.24 3.61 -20.48
CA ILE A 1102 -12.11 2.37 -19.71
C ILE A 1102 -13.34 1.54 -20.06
N GLU A 1103 -13.14 0.37 -20.66
CA GLU A 1103 -14.22 -0.45 -21.24
C GLU A 1103 -14.14 -1.88 -20.72
N TYR A 1104 -15.24 -2.44 -20.24
CA TYR A 1104 -15.29 -3.84 -19.82
C TYR A 1104 -15.24 -4.78 -21.04
N GLU A 1105 -14.37 -5.79 -21.02
CA GLU A 1105 -14.16 -6.71 -22.14
C GLU A 1105 -14.52 -8.17 -21.87
N GLY A 1106 -15.08 -8.48 -20.69
CA GLY A 1106 -15.43 -9.84 -20.29
C GLY A 1106 -14.43 -10.46 -19.32
N GLU A 1107 -14.39 -11.78 -19.26
CA GLU A 1107 -13.49 -12.53 -18.38
C GLU A 1107 -12.48 -13.31 -19.21
N GLU A 1108 -11.21 -13.27 -18.80
CA GLU A 1108 -10.10 -13.98 -19.45
C GLU A 1108 -9.10 -14.44 -18.38
N GLU A 1109 -8.28 -15.43 -18.70
CA GLU A 1109 -7.12 -15.78 -17.89
C GLU A 1109 -6.15 -14.60 -17.77
N VAL A 1110 -5.77 -14.28 -16.54
CA VAL A 1110 -4.91 -13.14 -16.21
C VAL A 1110 -3.70 -13.56 -15.41
N PHE A 1111 -2.61 -12.85 -15.63
CA PHE A 1111 -1.26 -13.12 -15.18
C PHE A 1111 -0.77 -12.00 -14.27
N ASP A 1112 0.21 -12.33 -13.47
CA ASP A 1112 0.93 -11.37 -12.64
C ASP A 1112 2.42 -11.68 -12.71
N ALA A 1113 3.25 -10.66 -12.48
CA ALA A 1113 4.69 -10.75 -12.58
C ALA A 1113 5.38 -10.19 -11.35
N THR A 1114 6.52 -10.79 -11.01
CA THR A 1114 7.34 -10.35 -9.87
C THR A 1114 8.60 -9.68 -10.39
N VAL A 1115 8.83 -8.44 -9.99
CA VAL A 1115 10.02 -7.63 -10.28
C VAL A 1115 10.68 -7.24 -8.96
N LEU A 1116 11.97 -7.48 -8.84
CA LEU A 1116 12.78 -7.15 -7.65
C LEU A 1116 12.96 -5.65 -7.48
N GLY A 1117 13.03 -5.21 -6.23
CA GLY A 1117 13.38 -3.83 -5.87
C GLY A 1117 12.17 -2.89 -5.88
N ASN A 1118 11.87 -2.29 -7.03
CA ASN A 1118 10.89 -1.21 -7.15
C ASN A 1118 9.45 -1.71 -7.42
N HIS A 1119 9.27 -3.02 -7.57
CA HIS A 1119 7.98 -3.70 -7.70
C HIS A 1119 7.05 -3.13 -8.78
N ASN A 1120 7.61 -2.56 -9.83
CA ASN A 1120 6.86 -2.02 -10.96
C ASN A 1120 7.63 -2.22 -12.25
N PHE A 1121 6.96 -2.16 -13.39
CA PHE A 1121 7.56 -2.30 -14.71
C PHE A 1121 6.75 -1.55 -15.78
N ILE A 1122 7.31 -1.46 -16.99
CA ILE A 1122 6.62 -0.88 -18.15
C ILE A 1122 5.89 -1.99 -18.91
N ALA A 1123 4.56 -1.85 -19.03
CA ALA A 1123 3.67 -2.74 -19.77
C ALA A 1123 2.91 -1.97 -20.85
N ASN A 1124 3.00 -2.38 -22.12
CA ASN A 1124 2.43 -1.69 -23.29
C ASN A 1124 2.77 -0.18 -23.32
N GLY A 1125 3.96 0.20 -22.82
CA GLY A 1125 4.38 1.59 -22.67
C GLY A 1125 3.68 2.36 -21.55
N ILE A 1126 3.13 1.70 -20.53
CA ILE A 1126 2.48 2.29 -19.34
C ILE A 1126 3.16 1.75 -18.07
N THR A 1127 3.34 2.59 -17.06
CA THR A 1127 3.97 2.16 -15.78
C THR A 1127 2.93 1.47 -14.89
N VAL A 1128 3.19 0.22 -14.50
CA VAL A 1128 2.29 -0.67 -13.75
C VAL A 1128 3.01 -1.32 -12.55
N HIS A 1129 2.29 -1.69 -11.47
CA HIS A 1129 2.89 -2.20 -10.22
C HIS A 1129 2.52 -3.69 -9.91
N ASN A 1130 3.37 -4.37 -9.13
CA ASN A 1130 3.28 -5.78 -8.71
C ASN A 1130 2.52 -5.99 -7.38
N SER A 1131 2.41 -7.25 -6.94
CA SER A 1131 1.71 -7.70 -5.72
C SER A 1131 2.50 -7.69 -4.39
N ILE A 1132 1.76 -7.59 -3.26
CA ILE A 1132 2.22 -7.45 -1.85
C ILE A 1132 2.91 -8.71 -1.25
N GLU A 1133 2.63 -9.93 -1.73
CA GLU A 1133 3.04 -11.20 -1.07
C GLU A 1133 4.55 -11.50 -1.06
N GLN A 1134 5.36 -10.66 -1.70
CA GLN A 1134 6.70 -11.04 -2.14
C GLN A 1134 7.75 -10.99 -1.03
N ASP A 1135 7.63 -10.08 -0.06
CA ASP A 1135 8.60 -9.92 1.02
C ASP A 1135 8.55 -11.01 2.10
N ALA A 1136 7.44 -11.76 2.16
CA ALA A 1136 7.30 -12.90 3.06
C ALA A 1136 8.19 -14.08 2.62
N ASP A 1137 8.94 -14.66 3.56
CA ASP A 1137 9.68 -15.91 3.34
C ASP A 1137 8.77 -17.13 3.41
N MET A 1138 7.71 -17.05 4.23
CA MET A 1138 6.70 -18.08 4.37
C MET A 1138 5.30 -17.47 4.39
N VAL A 1139 4.37 -18.07 3.64
CA VAL A 1139 2.95 -17.70 3.63
C VAL A 1139 2.14 -18.90 4.09
N ILE A 1140 1.35 -18.69 5.13
CA ILE A 1140 0.45 -19.68 5.71
C ILE A 1140 -0.98 -19.21 5.49
N LEU A 1141 -1.81 -20.06 4.88
CA LEU A 1141 -3.23 -19.79 4.65
C LEU A 1141 -4.06 -20.74 5.52
N LEU A 1142 -5.01 -20.18 6.27
CA LEU A 1142 -5.91 -20.98 7.10
C LEU A 1142 -7.21 -21.26 6.36
N HIS A 1143 -7.58 -22.53 6.27
CA HIS A 1143 -8.84 -22.98 5.69
C HIS A 1143 -9.59 -23.90 6.65
N ARG A 1144 -10.91 -23.79 6.66
CA ARG A 1144 -11.80 -24.63 7.46
C ARG A 1144 -12.93 -25.09 6.58
N GLU A 1145 -12.93 -26.35 6.20
CA GLU A 1145 -13.89 -26.91 5.25
C GLU A 1145 -15.32 -26.87 5.80
N ASP A 1146 -15.47 -27.20 7.08
CA ASP A 1146 -16.72 -27.18 7.86
C ASP A 1146 -17.40 -25.79 7.93
N TYR A 1147 -16.67 -24.73 7.58
CA TYR A 1147 -17.24 -23.41 7.42
C TYR A 1147 -18.05 -23.24 6.14
N TYR A 1148 -17.65 -23.91 5.05
CA TYR A 1148 -18.22 -23.70 3.72
C TYR A 1148 -19.15 -24.83 3.27
N GLU A 1149 -18.92 -26.04 3.78
CA GLU A 1149 -19.69 -27.24 3.44
C GLU A 1149 -20.40 -27.80 4.68
N LYS A 1150 -21.73 -27.67 4.69
CA LYS A 1150 -22.59 -27.99 5.84
C LYS A 1150 -22.62 -29.49 6.20
N GLU A 1151 -22.21 -30.36 5.28
CA GLU A 1151 -22.15 -31.83 5.46
C GLU A 1151 -20.70 -32.36 5.48
N SER A 1152 -19.70 -31.48 5.63
CA SER A 1152 -18.30 -31.92 5.64
C SER A 1152 -18.06 -32.93 6.77
N THR A 1153 -17.43 -34.04 6.42
CA THR A 1153 -17.03 -35.10 7.35
C THR A 1153 -15.87 -34.68 8.27
N ARG A 1154 -15.29 -33.49 8.05
CA ARG A 1154 -14.10 -32.94 8.72
C ARG A 1154 -14.44 -31.81 9.72
N ALA A 1155 -15.61 -31.89 10.36
CA ALA A 1155 -16.06 -30.90 11.34
C ALA A 1155 -15.08 -30.78 12.53
N GLY A 1156 -14.64 -29.54 12.83
CA GLY A 1156 -13.62 -29.30 13.87
C GLY A 1156 -12.17 -29.48 13.42
N GLU A 1157 -11.91 -29.70 12.13
CA GLU A 1157 -10.58 -29.64 11.54
C GLU A 1157 -10.33 -28.28 10.87
N ALA A 1158 -9.07 -27.88 10.80
CA ALA A 1158 -8.59 -26.75 10.01
C ALA A 1158 -7.34 -27.17 9.24
N ASP A 1159 -7.24 -26.70 8.00
CA ASP A 1159 -6.06 -26.85 7.16
C ASP A 1159 -5.16 -25.63 7.37
N VAL A 1160 -3.92 -25.89 7.79
CA VAL A 1160 -2.80 -24.95 7.78
C VAL A 1160 -2.04 -25.19 6.48
N ILE A 1161 -2.31 -24.34 5.48
CA ILE A 1161 -1.74 -24.48 4.13
C ILE A 1161 -0.46 -23.64 4.08
N VAL A 1162 0.71 -24.27 4.10
CA VAL A 1162 1.98 -23.59 3.80
C VAL A 1162 2.03 -23.36 2.30
N ALA A 1163 1.53 -22.21 1.86
CA ALA A 1163 1.31 -21.90 0.44
C ALA A 1163 2.56 -21.30 -0.24
N LYS A 1164 3.49 -20.75 0.54
CA LYS A 1164 4.82 -20.30 0.09
C LYS A 1164 5.83 -20.63 1.17
N HIS A 1165 6.99 -21.15 0.79
CA HIS A 1165 8.13 -21.34 1.68
C HIS A 1165 9.42 -21.18 0.87
N ARG A 1166 10.17 -20.09 1.08
CA ARG A 1166 11.38 -19.76 0.29
C ARG A 1166 12.52 -20.77 0.48
N ASN A 1167 12.62 -21.37 1.67
CA ASN A 1167 13.76 -22.19 2.07
C ASN A 1167 13.37 -23.66 2.34
N GLY A 1168 12.19 -24.11 1.90
CA GLY A 1168 11.73 -25.47 2.15
C GLY A 1168 10.42 -25.84 1.45
N PRO A 1169 9.90 -27.05 1.67
CA PRO A 1169 8.71 -27.55 0.99
C PRO A 1169 7.42 -26.89 1.49
N THR A 1170 6.43 -26.81 0.59
CA THR A 1170 5.03 -26.43 0.88
C THR A 1170 4.20 -27.68 1.18
N LYS A 1171 3.37 -27.65 2.22
CA LYS A 1171 2.46 -28.76 2.60
C LYS A 1171 1.19 -28.19 3.24
N THR A 1172 0.07 -28.88 3.06
CA THR A 1172 -1.15 -28.65 3.84
C THR A 1172 -1.13 -29.58 5.04
N ILE A 1173 -1.26 -29.02 6.24
CA ILE A 1173 -1.25 -29.75 7.50
C ILE A 1173 -2.62 -29.63 8.16
N ALA A 1174 -3.23 -30.76 8.50
CA ALA A 1174 -4.50 -30.78 9.22
C ALA A 1174 -4.25 -30.61 10.72
N VAL A 1175 -5.01 -29.71 11.35
CA VAL A 1175 -5.00 -29.48 12.80
C VAL A 1175 -6.42 -29.50 13.34
N ALA A 1176 -6.58 -29.90 14.59
CA ALA A 1176 -7.87 -29.82 15.28
C ALA A 1176 -8.13 -28.38 15.76
N PHE A 1177 -9.28 -27.81 15.41
CA PHE A 1177 -9.73 -26.51 15.91
C PHE A 1177 -10.71 -26.68 17.08
N GLN A 1178 -10.28 -26.29 18.28
CA GLN A 1178 -11.06 -26.34 19.51
C GLN A 1178 -11.52 -24.92 19.89
N GLY A 1179 -12.46 -24.36 19.13
CA GLY A 1179 -12.92 -22.98 19.29
C GLY A 1179 -13.38 -22.62 20.71
N HIS A 1180 -13.92 -23.58 21.47
CA HIS A 1180 -14.35 -23.40 22.87
C HIS A 1180 -13.19 -23.20 23.86
N TYR A 1181 -11.97 -23.60 23.49
CA TYR A 1181 -10.73 -23.30 24.23
C TYR A 1181 -9.92 -22.18 23.55
N SER A 1182 -10.45 -21.59 22.48
CA SER A 1182 -9.72 -20.63 21.65
C SER A 1182 -8.36 -21.16 21.20
N ARG A 1183 -8.31 -22.45 20.81
CA ARG A 1183 -7.07 -23.20 20.60
C ARG A 1183 -7.10 -24.07 19.34
N PHE A 1184 -5.96 -24.22 18.70
CA PHE A 1184 -5.64 -25.26 17.72
C PHE A 1184 -4.73 -26.34 18.34
N ALA A 1185 -4.88 -27.60 17.92
CA ALA A 1185 -4.13 -28.74 18.45
C ALA A 1185 -3.71 -29.72 17.34
N ASN A 1186 -2.66 -30.51 17.59
CA ASN A 1186 -2.24 -31.59 16.69
C ASN A 1186 -3.34 -32.65 16.54
N MET A 1187 -3.46 -33.22 15.34
CA MET A 1187 -4.31 -34.39 15.08
C MET A 1187 -3.73 -35.62 15.78
N VAL A 1188 -4.59 -36.49 16.31
CA VAL A 1188 -4.17 -37.75 16.94
C VAL A 1188 -3.68 -38.68 15.84
N HIS A 1189 -2.39 -39.02 15.84
CA HIS A 1189 -1.86 -40.06 14.97
C HIS A 1189 -2.13 -41.43 15.61
N ASP A 1190 -2.69 -42.36 14.84
CA ASP A 1190 -2.79 -43.78 15.20
C ASP A 1190 -1.37 -44.38 15.21
N SER A 1191 -0.65 -44.21 16.32
CA SER A 1191 0.60 -44.92 16.56
C SER A 1191 0.29 -46.36 16.99
N TYR A 1192 -0.14 -47.18 16.03
CA TYR A 1192 -0.05 -48.64 16.12
C TYR A 1192 1.03 -49.12 15.15
N THR A 1193 2.23 -49.34 15.68
CA THR A 1193 3.07 -50.52 15.41
C THR A 1193 4.28 -50.44 16.34
N GLY A 1194 4.06 -50.90 17.57
CA GLY A 1194 5.15 -51.50 18.31
C GLY A 1194 5.54 -52.79 17.60
N THR A 1195 6.74 -52.85 17.07
CA THR A 1195 7.53 -54.07 17.09
C THR A 1195 8.51 -53.94 18.25
N GLU A 1196 8.25 -54.72 19.29
CA GLU A 1196 9.26 -55.16 20.23
C GLU A 1196 10.49 -55.68 19.46
N THR A 1197 11.69 -55.22 19.80
CA THR A 1197 12.85 -56.10 20.06
C THR A 1197 14.05 -55.28 20.56
N PHE A 1198 14.42 -55.56 21.81
CA PHE A 1198 15.67 -55.33 22.56
C PHE A 1198 16.34 -53.96 22.61
#